data_AF-A0A931PG91-F1
#
_entry.id   AF-A0A931PG91-F1
#
_cell.length_a   1.000
_cell.length_b   1.000
_cell.length_c   1.000
_cell.angle_alpha   90.00
_cell.angle_beta   90.00
_cell.angle_gamma   90.00
#
_symmetry.space_group_name_H-M   'P 1'
#
loop_
_entity.id
_entity.type
_entity.pdbx_description
1 polymer ?
#
loop_
_entity_poly.entity_id
_entity_poly.type
_entity_poly.pdbx_seq_one_letter_code
_entity_poly.pdbx_strand_id
1 'polypeptide(L)'
;MTSLGKVPGVGGARRRAGRLREDAQDWWADRAPVAALRDAGAVDVAWYSALVGEDFRGEAAAARHWLHHGGPAGLPPHPLLEPSLVDKEGGKEAGTAAVLALLAGERSADLPHPVFDDAAWVAAHPEAAAVTGGPLVHFLQTARADTLLPVPEGYAGPAPAYGPWRERMLGVAREWAQRRTAGRTPDEPDWAAAEAALPARVEGRVSVVVTVREDWARVQETAAWLAGQDDVELVVLDDASSRLGAFLLEAVVGGLERVVLRHRVGKVGRQLALGHAVVASTGAVVVVLADHLAPLPGWTGPLLEALTDESVAGAQPLVVHPDGTVRSAGFVLPGGGGLPAYYLAEHPVSDVRRAGPVRVRALNGLALALRADDVVAVQGPDPAADGWAEVDLCLRIAEHRGGGAFAVVDTARVESHASRMFGRDRLRVGDPAVLRERWAEVLDRSDDALWDRLDLDVVGAEDETDPANAGSPGAFVPRPVLAHRVRRTADGVPRLRWSVRIASRSGPRGDTWGDTFFGHDLAAALERLGQHAGVDRRDAYTRRTAHLDEVTVTVRGLVDVTPSPGAVNLLWVISHPDLVTPEEVRRYDAAFAASIPWAAGMSEQAGVPVQPLLQATDPARFHPRPGPTSRVVFVGNHREDRRIVTDALAAGIDLDIYGRGWREAGLGDHVRAEFVPNDRLGELYAGADVVLCDHWADMAREGFAANRLFDAVASGTRVVSDDVAGAAEVFGPLVHVYRDRDDLAAVVGAARDEAFLADDERRARAAEFGVAHSFDARAATLLEHALRVRRDRGID
;
A
#
# COMPACT_ATOMS: atom_id res chain seq x y z
N MET A 1 -56.23 6.11 13.50
CA MET A 1 -56.20 7.40 14.23
C MET A 1 -54.78 7.73 14.64
N THR A 2 -54.05 8.47 13.82
CA THR A 2 -53.27 9.67 14.19
C THR A 2 -52.51 10.12 12.93
N SER A 3 -52.72 11.38 12.59
CA SER A 3 -52.21 12.07 11.42
C SER A 3 -50.77 12.50 11.67
N LEU A 4 -49.85 12.18 10.76
CA LEU A 4 -48.59 12.91 10.61
C LEU A 4 -48.49 13.39 9.16
N GLY A 5 -48.27 14.70 9.06
CA GLY A 5 -48.64 15.53 7.93
C GLY A 5 -47.70 15.45 6.74
N LYS A 6 -48.27 15.81 5.59
CA LYS A 6 -47.53 16.16 4.37
C LYS A 6 -46.50 17.24 4.71
N VAL A 7 -45.22 16.90 4.57
CA VAL A 7 -44.12 17.88 4.62
C VAL A 7 -44.28 18.85 3.42
N PRO A 8 -44.42 20.15 3.65
CA PRO A 8 -44.48 21.15 2.60
C PRO A 8 -43.05 21.48 2.14
N GLY A 9 -42.73 21.28 0.85
CA GLY A 9 -41.38 21.64 0.38
C GLY A 9 -41.01 21.40 -1.09
N VAL A 10 -41.89 20.87 -1.95
CA VAL A 10 -41.53 20.60 -3.37
C VAL A 10 -41.82 21.80 -4.30
N GLY A 11 -42.51 22.83 -3.79
CA GLY A 11 -42.83 24.06 -4.55
C GLY A 11 -41.71 25.11 -4.58
N GLY A 12 -40.76 25.06 -3.65
CA GLY A 12 -39.68 26.06 -3.52
C GLY A 12 -38.50 25.80 -4.47
N ALA A 13 -38.13 24.54 -4.68
CA ALA A 13 -37.01 24.16 -5.56
C ALA A 13 -37.32 24.41 -7.05
N ARG A 14 -38.56 24.11 -7.51
CA ARG A 14 -38.99 24.44 -8.89
C ARG A 14 -39.13 25.94 -9.15
N ARG A 15 -39.47 26.74 -8.13
CA ARG A 15 -39.51 28.22 -8.26
C ARG A 15 -38.12 28.87 -8.16
N ARG A 16 -37.15 28.27 -7.45
CA ARG A 16 -35.73 28.69 -7.50
C ARG A 16 -35.05 28.29 -8.81
N ALA A 17 -35.28 27.08 -9.30
CA ALA A 17 -34.79 26.64 -10.62
C ALA A 17 -35.47 27.39 -11.77
N GLY A 18 -36.74 27.80 -11.62
CA GLY A 18 -37.45 28.66 -12.57
C GLY A 18 -36.94 30.10 -12.59
N ARG A 19 -36.65 30.71 -11.42
CA ARG A 19 -36.02 32.03 -11.33
C ARG A 19 -34.59 32.04 -11.85
N LEU A 20 -33.79 31.02 -11.54
CA LEU A 20 -32.44 30.87 -12.13
C LEU A 20 -32.49 30.65 -13.65
N ARG A 21 -33.60 30.15 -14.22
CA ARG A 21 -33.78 30.04 -15.68
C ARG A 21 -34.21 31.34 -16.35
N GLU A 22 -35.05 32.14 -15.70
CA GLU A 22 -35.48 33.46 -16.22
C GLU A 22 -34.40 34.54 -16.02
N ASP A 23 -33.69 34.53 -14.89
CA ASP A 23 -32.60 35.49 -14.60
C ASP A 23 -31.33 35.18 -15.41
N ALA A 24 -31.08 33.92 -15.77
CA ALA A 24 -29.92 33.59 -16.60
C ALA A 24 -30.08 34.04 -18.06
N GLN A 25 -31.31 34.07 -18.58
CA GLN A 25 -31.59 34.46 -19.96
C GLN A 25 -31.26 35.93 -20.27
N ASP A 26 -31.38 36.82 -19.26
CA ASP A 26 -30.96 38.23 -19.36
C ASP A 26 -29.49 38.47 -18.96
N TRP A 27 -28.85 37.56 -18.20
CA TRP A 27 -27.44 37.68 -17.77
C TRP A 27 -26.43 37.47 -18.92
N TRP A 28 -26.81 36.74 -19.97
CA TRP A 28 -25.93 36.42 -21.10
C TRP A 28 -25.90 37.48 -22.22
N ALA A 29 -26.72 38.53 -22.14
CA ALA A 29 -26.86 39.54 -23.20
C ALA A 29 -25.82 40.68 -23.15
N ASP A 30 -24.98 40.74 -22.11
CA ASP A 30 -24.10 41.88 -21.84
C ASP A 30 -22.68 41.76 -22.43
N ARG A 31 -22.03 42.91 -22.70
CA ARG A 31 -20.60 42.99 -23.07
C ARG A 31 -19.67 42.61 -21.90
N ALA A 32 -20.16 42.61 -20.66
CA ALA A 32 -19.35 42.43 -19.45
C ALA A 32 -18.81 40.99 -19.27
N PRO A 33 -19.58 39.90 -19.45
CA PRO A 33 -19.04 38.53 -19.36
C PRO A 33 -18.01 38.21 -20.45
N VAL A 34 -18.18 38.76 -21.66
CA VAL A 34 -17.20 38.59 -22.76
C VAL A 34 -15.90 39.32 -22.43
N ALA A 35 -15.98 40.52 -21.85
CA ALA A 35 -14.80 41.26 -21.41
C ALA A 35 -14.09 40.54 -20.26
N ALA A 36 -14.82 40.01 -19.27
CA ALA A 36 -14.24 39.26 -18.15
C ALA A 36 -13.49 38.00 -18.62
N LEU A 37 -14.08 37.21 -19.53
CA LEU A 37 -13.42 36.04 -20.11
C LEU A 37 -12.14 36.42 -20.84
N ARG A 38 -12.17 37.50 -21.62
CA ARG A 38 -11.02 38.00 -22.37
C ARG A 38 -9.92 38.54 -21.47
N ASP A 39 -10.29 39.38 -20.50
CA ASP A 39 -9.32 40.03 -19.62
C ASP A 39 -8.65 38.99 -18.70
N ALA A 40 -9.33 37.89 -18.39
CA ALA A 40 -8.77 36.75 -17.67
C ALA A 40 -7.95 35.77 -18.54
N GLY A 41 -7.96 35.90 -19.88
CA GLY A 41 -7.38 34.90 -20.78
C GLY A 41 -8.05 33.52 -20.68
N ALA A 42 -9.33 33.48 -20.31
CA ALA A 42 -10.06 32.27 -19.96
C ALA A 42 -10.55 31.46 -21.17
N VAL A 43 -10.31 31.93 -22.40
CA VAL A 43 -10.72 31.25 -23.63
C VAL A 43 -9.51 30.96 -24.51
N ASP A 44 -9.14 29.69 -24.60
CA ASP A 44 -8.15 29.25 -25.58
C ASP A 44 -8.82 29.09 -26.94
N VAL A 45 -8.66 30.08 -27.82
CA VAL A 45 -9.33 30.10 -29.13
C VAL A 45 -8.99 28.87 -29.97
N ALA A 46 -7.73 28.48 -30.05
CA ALA A 46 -7.32 27.37 -30.93
C ALA A 46 -7.84 26.03 -30.40
N TRP A 47 -7.75 25.82 -29.09
CA TRP A 47 -8.24 24.62 -28.44
C TRP A 47 -9.76 24.52 -28.46
N TYR A 48 -10.45 25.62 -28.14
CA TYR A 48 -11.91 25.66 -28.15
C TYR A 48 -12.47 25.47 -29.56
N SER A 49 -11.86 26.11 -30.57
CA SER A 49 -12.19 25.89 -31.98
C SER A 49 -12.06 24.42 -32.38
N ALA A 50 -10.95 23.77 -31.99
CA ALA A 50 -10.75 22.35 -32.25
C ALA A 50 -11.80 21.47 -31.56
N LEU A 51 -12.16 21.80 -30.31
CA LEU A 51 -13.14 21.03 -29.53
C LEU A 51 -14.55 21.07 -30.16
N VAL A 52 -14.99 22.23 -30.63
CA VAL A 52 -16.33 22.40 -31.19
C VAL A 52 -16.40 22.15 -32.70
N GLY A 53 -15.25 22.15 -33.39
CA GLY A 53 -15.17 22.01 -34.85
C GLY A 53 -15.54 23.28 -35.61
N GLU A 54 -15.36 24.46 -35.01
CA GLU A 54 -15.67 25.77 -35.60
C GLU A 54 -14.51 26.74 -35.44
N ASP A 55 -14.19 27.52 -36.48
CA ASP A 55 -13.13 28.52 -36.44
C ASP A 55 -13.65 29.89 -35.98
N PHE A 56 -13.04 30.45 -34.92
CA PHE A 56 -13.40 31.77 -34.39
C PHE A 56 -12.35 32.83 -34.74
N ARG A 57 -12.81 33.98 -35.26
CA ARG A 57 -11.96 35.15 -35.51
C ARG A 57 -11.68 35.92 -34.21
N GLY A 58 -10.79 35.37 -33.40
CA GLY A 58 -10.31 35.96 -32.14
C GLY A 58 -11.17 35.64 -30.92
N GLU A 59 -10.65 36.00 -29.75
CA GLU A 59 -11.15 35.58 -28.44
C GLU A 59 -12.58 36.02 -28.16
N ALA A 60 -12.95 37.25 -28.51
CA ALA A 60 -14.31 37.75 -28.28
C ALA A 60 -15.39 36.97 -29.04
N ALA A 61 -15.06 36.39 -30.20
CA ALA A 61 -15.99 35.55 -30.95
C ALA A 61 -16.16 34.17 -30.29
N ALA A 62 -15.04 33.56 -29.89
CA ALA A 62 -15.03 32.29 -29.16
C ALA A 62 -15.74 32.40 -27.80
N ALA A 63 -15.49 33.48 -27.05
CA ALA A 63 -16.14 33.74 -25.76
C ALA A 63 -17.65 33.88 -25.88
N ARG A 64 -18.15 34.59 -26.90
CA ARG A 64 -19.60 34.67 -27.17
C ARG A 64 -20.18 33.31 -27.50
N HIS A 65 -19.52 32.54 -28.37
CA HIS A 65 -19.98 31.19 -28.69
C HIS A 65 -20.00 30.29 -27.45
N TRP A 66 -18.97 30.36 -26.60
CA TRP A 66 -18.94 29.61 -25.36
C TRP A 66 -20.10 30.00 -24.44
N LEU A 67 -20.33 31.29 -24.18
CA LEU A 67 -21.43 31.74 -23.32
C LEU A 67 -22.81 31.27 -23.80
N HIS A 68 -23.08 31.32 -25.10
CA HIS A 68 -24.40 30.97 -25.65
C HIS A 68 -24.59 29.49 -25.98
N HIS A 69 -23.52 28.75 -26.25
CA HIS A 69 -23.59 27.37 -26.73
C HIS A 69 -22.67 26.43 -25.93
N GLY A 70 -21.38 26.77 -25.80
CA GLY A 70 -20.38 25.91 -25.15
C GLY A 70 -20.66 25.62 -23.68
N GLY A 71 -20.77 26.67 -22.87
CA GLY A 71 -21.05 26.62 -21.43
C GLY A 71 -22.36 25.87 -21.14
N PRO A 72 -23.51 26.25 -21.71
CA PRO A 72 -24.76 25.50 -21.53
C PRO A 72 -24.65 24.02 -21.93
N ALA A 73 -23.80 23.68 -22.90
CA ALA A 73 -23.51 22.29 -23.28
C ALA A 73 -22.53 21.57 -22.34
N GLY A 74 -21.92 22.27 -21.38
CA GLY A 74 -20.91 21.78 -20.44
C GLY A 74 -19.55 21.60 -21.08
N LEU A 75 -19.19 22.43 -22.06
CA LEU A 75 -17.87 22.42 -22.69
C LEU A 75 -16.93 23.40 -21.98
N PRO A 76 -15.63 23.11 -21.85
CA PRO A 76 -14.67 24.03 -21.26
C PRO A 76 -14.36 25.16 -22.25
N PRO A 77 -14.06 26.39 -21.79
CA PRO A 77 -13.50 27.45 -22.64
C PRO A 77 -11.98 27.35 -22.80
N HIS A 78 -11.30 26.67 -21.88
CA HIS A 78 -9.84 26.51 -21.83
C HIS A 78 -9.50 25.14 -21.22
N PRO A 79 -8.39 24.47 -21.60
CA PRO A 79 -8.06 23.13 -21.11
C PRO A 79 -7.83 23.04 -19.58
N LEU A 80 -7.38 24.13 -18.93
CA LEU A 80 -7.27 24.22 -17.46
C LEU A 80 -8.57 24.62 -16.74
N LEU A 81 -9.62 25.01 -17.47
CA LEU A 81 -10.88 25.50 -16.91
C LEU A 81 -12.02 24.53 -17.23
N GLU A 82 -12.15 23.46 -16.46
CA GLU A 82 -13.23 22.48 -16.64
C GLU A 82 -14.44 22.79 -15.75
N PRO A 83 -15.59 23.21 -16.31
CA PRO A 83 -16.77 23.57 -15.53
C PRO A 83 -17.25 22.47 -14.57
N SER A 84 -17.13 21.20 -14.97
CA SER A 84 -17.52 20.04 -14.15
C SER A 84 -16.59 19.77 -12.96
N LEU A 85 -15.38 20.33 -12.97
CA LEU A 85 -14.48 20.27 -11.81
C LEU A 85 -14.75 21.42 -10.84
N VAL A 86 -15.15 22.59 -11.34
CA VAL A 86 -15.48 23.77 -10.51
C VAL A 86 -16.80 23.57 -9.75
N ASP A 87 -17.83 22.97 -10.37
CA ASP A 87 -19.07 22.59 -9.70
C ASP A 87 -19.50 21.16 -10.08
N LYS A 88 -19.29 20.23 -9.14
CA LYS A 88 -19.60 18.80 -9.32
C LYS A 88 -21.09 18.48 -9.13
N GLU A 89 -21.84 19.31 -8.40
CA GLU A 89 -23.21 18.99 -7.96
C GLU A 89 -24.30 19.75 -8.74
N GLY A 90 -23.97 20.91 -9.32
CA GLY A 90 -24.96 21.79 -9.96
C GLY A 90 -25.32 21.48 -11.43
N GLY A 91 -24.61 20.56 -12.09
CA GLY A 91 -24.80 20.27 -13.52
C GLY A 91 -24.21 21.33 -14.47
N LYS A 92 -24.49 21.23 -15.77
CA LYS A 92 -23.77 21.99 -16.84
C LYS A 92 -23.92 23.52 -16.75
N GLU A 93 -25.14 24.00 -16.54
CA GLU A 93 -25.43 25.44 -16.44
C GLU A 93 -24.82 26.04 -15.16
N ALA A 94 -24.87 25.30 -14.04
CA ALA A 94 -24.24 25.73 -12.81
C ALA A 94 -22.70 25.74 -12.90
N GLY A 95 -22.10 24.77 -13.59
CA GLY A 95 -20.66 24.77 -13.87
C GLY A 95 -20.21 25.99 -14.68
N THR A 96 -21.02 26.43 -15.66
CA THR A 96 -20.74 27.65 -16.44
C THR A 96 -20.79 28.90 -15.56
N ALA A 97 -21.84 29.02 -14.75
CA ALA A 97 -21.96 30.12 -13.80
C ALA A 97 -20.82 30.10 -12.76
N ALA A 98 -20.40 28.92 -12.33
CA ALA A 98 -19.30 28.74 -11.39
C ALA A 98 -17.94 29.20 -11.97
N VAL A 99 -17.67 28.92 -13.24
CA VAL A 99 -16.49 29.45 -13.93
C VAL A 99 -16.54 30.98 -13.99
N LEU A 100 -17.69 31.57 -14.33
CA LEU A 100 -17.81 33.03 -14.37
C LEU A 100 -17.64 33.68 -12.98
N ALA A 101 -18.21 33.08 -11.93
CA ALA A 101 -18.05 33.54 -10.55
C ALA A 101 -16.61 33.42 -10.06
N LEU A 102 -15.92 32.34 -10.44
CA LEU A 102 -14.48 32.16 -10.18
C LEU A 102 -13.67 33.29 -10.82
N LEU A 103 -13.87 33.56 -12.12
CA LEU A 103 -13.16 34.63 -12.83
C LEU A 103 -13.46 36.04 -12.26
N ALA A 104 -14.66 36.25 -11.72
CA ALA A 104 -15.05 37.50 -11.06
C ALA A 104 -14.50 37.64 -9.63
N GLY A 105 -13.86 36.61 -9.06
CA GLY A 105 -13.40 36.60 -7.67
C GLY A 105 -14.52 36.44 -6.64
N GLU A 106 -15.70 35.98 -7.06
CA GLU A 106 -16.88 35.77 -6.21
C GLU A 106 -16.90 34.37 -5.57
N ARG A 107 -15.92 33.52 -5.93
CA ARG A 107 -15.74 32.15 -5.43
C ARG A 107 -14.26 31.92 -5.09
N SER A 108 -13.99 31.03 -4.12
CA SER A 108 -12.61 30.64 -3.76
C SER A 108 -11.84 30.18 -5.00
N ALA A 109 -10.55 30.55 -5.05
CA ALA A 109 -9.68 30.30 -6.18
C ALA A 109 -9.22 28.84 -6.30
N ASP A 110 -9.37 28.03 -5.25
CA ASP A 110 -8.92 26.63 -5.20
C ASP A 110 -9.52 25.80 -6.34
N LEU A 111 -8.85 25.83 -7.49
CA LEU A 111 -9.25 25.13 -8.69
C LEU A 111 -8.81 23.67 -8.57
N PRO A 112 -9.74 22.71 -8.66
CA PRO A 112 -9.41 21.32 -8.47
C PRO A 112 -8.82 20.67 -9.74
N HIS A 113 -8.09 21.41 -10.58
CA HIS A 113 -7.49 20.84 -11.78
C HIS A 113 -6.23 20.04 -11.42
N PRO A 114 -6.08 18.77 -11.84
CA PRO A 114 -5.01 17.89 -11.34
C PRO A 114 -3.59 18.25 -11.75
N VAL A 115 -3.41 19.26 -12.60
CA VAL A 115 -2.10 19.77 -13.03
C VAL A 115 -1.88 21.24 -12.69
N PHE A 116 -2.73 21.81 -11.83
CA PHE A 116 -2.62 23.19 -11.37
C PHE A 116 -2.92 23.28 -9.87
N ASP A 117 -1.90 23.62 -9.08
CA ASP A 117 -1.94 23.83 -7.65
C ASP A 117 -1.68 25.31 -7.35
N ASP A 118 -2.72 25.97 -6.85
CA ASP A 118 -2.71 27.38 -6.47
C ASP A 118 -1.62 27.69 -5.43
N ALA A 119 -1.41 26.80 -4.46
CA ALA A 119 -0.42 27.01 -3.41
C ALA A 119 1.00 26.94 -3.97
N ALA A 120 1.26 25.97 -4.85
CA ALA A 120 2.54 25.86 -5.56
C ALA A 120 2.82 27.08 -6.44
N TRP A 121 1.80 27.61 -7.13
CA TRP A 121 1.95 28.80 -7.96
C TRP A 121 2.21 30.07 -7.13
N VAL A 122 1.43 30.29 -6.05
CA VAL A 122 1.56 31.46 -5.17
C VAL A 122 2.91 31.47 -4.44
N ALA A 123 3.45 30.30 -4.09
CA ALA A 123 4.79 30.21 -3.50
C ALA A 123 5.88 30.77 -4.42
N ALA A 124 5.74 30.58 -5.74
CA ALA A 124 6.67 31.12 -6.74
C ALA A 124 6.31 32.55 -7.20
N HIS A 125 5.03 32.93 -7.14
CA HIS A 125 4.48 34.20 -7.61
C HIS A 125 3.51 34.79 -6.56
N PRO A 126 4.03 35.40 -5.48
CA PRO A 126 3.18 35.91 -4.38
C PRO A 126 2.13 36.93 -4.84
N GLU A 127 2.41 37.68 -5.90
CA GLU A 127 1.49 38.64 -6.53
C GLU A 127 0.21 37.99 -7.08
N ALA A 128 0.26 36.70 -7.42
CA ALA A 128 -0.87 35.96 -7.99
C ALA A 128 -2.06 35.86 -7.01
N ALA A 129 -1.79 35.90 -5.69
CA ALA A 129 -2.83 35.88 -4.65
C ALA A 129 -3.71 37.14 -4.64
N ALA A 130 -3.22 38.26 -5.21
CA ALA A 130 -3.94 39.52 -5.25
C ALA A 130 -4.73 39.74 -6.56
N VAL A 131 -4.60 38.84 -7.54
CA VAL A 131 -5.30 38.95 -8.84
C VAL A 131 -6.77 38.57 -8.69
N THR A 132 -7.67 39.36 -9.29
CA THR A 132 -9.08 39.02 -9.38
C THR A 132 -9.26 37.71 -10.14
N GLY A 133 -9.91 36.73 -9.51
CA GLY A 133 -10.04 35.37 -10.02
C GLY A 133 -8.88 34.43 -9.67
N GLY A 134 -7.89 34.92 -8.92
CA GLY A 134 -6.91 34.11 -8.22
C GLY A 134 -5.70 33.64 -9.04
N PRO A 135 -4.94 32.67 -8.50
CA PRO A 135 -3.67 32.19 -9.06
C PRO A 135 -3.75 31.69 -10.50
N LEU A 136 -4.82 30.96 -10.86
CA LEU A 136 -5.00 30.50 -12.24
C LEU A 136 -5.16 31.66 -13.23
N VAL A 137 -5.93 32.70 -12.89
CA VAL A 137 -6.09 33.86 -13.80
C VAL A 137 -4.75 34.56 -14.02
N HIS A 138 -3.96 34.74 -12.94
CA HIS A 138 -2.60 35.23 -13.07
C HIS A 138 -1.77 34.36 -14.03
N PHE A 139 -1.83 33.03 -13.88
CA PHE A 139 -1.13 32.11 -14.78
C PHE A 139 -1.60 32.26 -16.23
N LEU A 140 -2.91 32.27 -16.51
CA LEU A 140 -3.46 32.40 -17.86
C LEU A 140 -3.03 33.72 -18.54
N GLN A 141 -2.84 34.79 -17.76
CA GLN A 141 -2.41 36.09 -18.27
C GLN A 141 -0.89 36.19 -18.51
N THR A 142 -0.08 35.40 -17.80
CA THR A 142 1.38 35.59 -17.74
C THR A 142 2.19 34.42 -18.30
N ALA A 143 1.59 33.21 -18.38
CA ALA A 143 2.26 32.01 -18.81
C ALA A 143 2.73 32.09 -20.27
N ARG A 144 3.93 31.60 -20.49
CA ARG A 144 4.56 31.42 -21.80
C ARG A 144 4.69 29.94 -22.10
N ALA A 145 5.13 29.61 -23.32
CA ALA A 145 5.29 28.22 -23.74
C ALA A 145 6.27 27.43 -22.85
N ASP A 146 7.28 28.09 -22.29
CA ASP A 146 8.32 27.54 -21.41
C ASP A 146 7.96 27.60 -19.92
N THR A 147 6.84 28.22 -19.53
CA THR A 147 6.39 28.25 -18.14
C THR A 147 6.00 26.85 -17.68
N LEU A 148 6.57 26.39 -16.56
CA LEU A 148 6.21 25.12 -15.96
C LEU A 148 4.83 25.19 -15.33
N LEU A 149 4.01 24.16 -15.53
CA LEU A 149 2.74 24.01 -14.84
C LEU A 149 2.97 23.78 -13.34
N PRO A 150 2.26 24.49 -12.44
CA PRO A 150 2.37 24.28 -11.00
C PRO A 150 1.63 23.00 -10.62
N VAL A 151 2.24 21.84 -10.82
CA VAL A 151 1.63 20.55 -10.48
C VAL A 151 1.64 20.30 -8.97
N PRO A 152 0.63 19.59 -8.41
CA PRO A 152 0.59 19.26 -6.99
C PRO A 152 1.69 18.27 -6.59
N GLU A 153 1.98 18.20 -5.30
CA GLU A 153 2.84 17.16 -4.72
C GLU A 153 2.32 15.75 -5.08
N GLY A 154 3.21 14.86 -5.51
CA GLY A 154 2.84 13.51 -5.96
C GLY A 154 2.47 13.38 -7.45
N TYR A 155 2.64 14.42 -8.27
CA TYR A 155 2.57 14.30 -9.73
C TYR A 155 3.60 13.28 -10.25
N ALA A 156 3.20 12.44 -11.20
CA ALA A 156 3.92 11.23 -11.62
C ALA A 156 5.24 11.46 -12.39
N GLY A 157 5.67 12.71 -12.57
CA GLY A 157 6.87 13.05 -13.31
C GLY A 157 7.30 14.50 -13.09
N PRO A 158 8.21 15.03 -13.92
CA PRO A 158 8.57 16.44 -13.85
C PRO A 158 7.38 17.32 -14.27
N ALA A 159 7.28 18.50 -13.64
CA ALA A 159 6.30 19.51 -14.03
C ALA A 159 6.42 19.82 -15.55
N PRO A 160 5.35 19.64 -16.35
CA PRO A 160 5.42 19.87 -17.78
C PRO A 160 5.46 21.37 -18.11
N ALA A 161 6.18 21.73 -19.18
CA ALA A 161 6.08 23.06 -19.76
C ALA A 161 4.69 23.26 -20.41
N TYR A 162 4.10 24.43 -20.19
CA TYR A 162 2.72 24.75 -20.59
C TYR A 162 2.50 24.68 -22.10
N GLY A 163 3.44 25.13 -22.92
CA GLY A 163 3.33 25.10 -24.39
C GLY A 163 3.16 23.69 -24.95
N PRO A 164 4.13 22.78 -24.73
CA PRO A 164 4.03 21.38 -25.15
C PRO A 164 2.82 20.67 -24.54
N TRP A 165 2.46 20.96 -23.29
CA TRP A 165 1.26 20.43 -22.66
C TRP A 165 -0.02 20.88 -23.38
N ARG A 166 -0.14 22.17 -23.66
CA ARG A 166 -1.27 22.76 -24.38
C ARG A 166 -1.41 22.21 -25.80
N GLU A 167 -0.30 21.99 -26.51
CA GLU A 167 -0.32 21.38 -27.84
C GLU A 167 -0.87 19.96 -27.83
N ARG A 168 -0.54 19.15 -26.82
CA ARG A 168 -1.16 17.83 -26.64
C ARG A 168 -2.65 17.93 -26.35
N MET A 169 -3.04 18.84 -25.46
CA MET A 169 -4.46 19.10 -25.17
C MET A 169 -5.24 19.53 -26.42
N LEU A 170 -4.61 20.28 -27.32
CA LEU A 170 -5.19 20.64 -28.62
C LEU A 170 -5.32 19.42 -29.55
N GLY A 171 -4.33 18.52 -29.55
CA GLY A 171 -4.36 17.24 -30.25
C GLY A 171 -5.57 16.40 -29.85
N VAL A 172 -5.73 16.13 -28.54
CA VAL A 172 -6.86 15.33 -28.04
C VAL A 172 -8.21 15.99 -28.31
N ALA A 173 -8.30 17.33 -28.29
CA ALA A 173 -9.52 18.04 -28.65
C ALA A 173 -9.91 17.84 -30.13
N ARG A 174 -8.93 17.90 -31.05
CA ARG A 174 -9.15 17.61 -32.48
C ARG A 174 -9.61 16.17 -32.70
N GLU A 175 -8.92 15.23 -32.07
CA GLU A 175 -9.30 13.82 -32.13
C GLU A 175 -10.72 13.63 -31.62
N TRP A 176 -11.05 14.22 -30.47
CA TRP A 176 -12.39 14.15 -29.89
C TRP A 176 -13.47 14.66 -30.85
N ALA A 177 -13.24 15.80 -31.52
CA ALA A 177 -14.17 16.34 -32.50
C ALA A 177 -14.36 15.40 -33.70
N GLN A 178 -13.28 14.85 -34.25
CA GLN A 178 -13.33 13.88 -35.35
C GLN A 178 -14.11 12.61 -34.96
N ARG A 179 -13.88 12.10 -33.73
CA ARG A 179 -14.48 10.88 -33.19
C ARG A 179 -16.00 10.99 -33.01
N ARG A 180 -16.58 12.18 -32.81
CA ARG A 180 -18.04 12.39 -32.77
C ARG A 180 -18.74 12.02 -34.08
N THR A 181 -18.00 12.01 -35.18
CA THR A 181 -18.54 11.80 -36.54
C THR A 181 -18.30 10.38 -37.09
N ALA A 182 -17.43 9.59 -36.45
CA ALA A 182 -17.10 8.23 -36.89
C ALA A 182 -18.12 7.19 -36.38
N GLY A 183 -18.46 6.22 -37.25
CA GLY A 183 -19.31 5.07 -36.89
C GLY A 183 -18.67 4.20 -35.80
N ARG A 184 -19.51 3.53 -34.99
CA ARG A 184 -19.10 2.74 -33.82
C ARG A 184 -19.17 1.26 -34.17
N THR A 185 -18.04 0.67 -34.50
CA THR A 185 -17.92 -0.78 -34.61
C THR A 185 -16.75 -1.22 -33.72
N PRO A 186 -16.94 -2.18 -32.80
CA PRO A 186 -15.83 -2.80 -32.09
C PRO A 186 -14.83 -3.39 -33.10
N ASP A 187 -13.58 -2.94 -33.04
CA ASP A 187 -12.47 -3.52 -33.80
C ASP A 187 -11.65 -4.48 -32.92
N GLU A 188 -11.20 -5.57 -33.54
CA GLU A 188 -10.31 -6.56 -32.95
C GLU A 188 -8.87 -6.03 -32.88
N PRO A 189 -8.05 -6.47 -31.91
CA PRO A 189 -6.63 -6.13 -31.89
C PRO A 189 -5.92 -6.66 -33.15
N ASP A 190 -5.01 -5.86 -33.70
CA ASP A 190 -4.21 -6.26 -34.86
C ASP A 190 -3.07 -7.19 -34.44
N TRP A 191 -3.42 -8.44 -34.16
CA TRP A 191 -2.46 -9.47 -33.76
C TRP A 191 -1.43 -9.78 -34.84
N ALA A 192 -1.77 -9.63 -36.12
CA ALA A 192 -0.84 -9.81 -37.23
C ALA A 192 0.25 -8.73 -37.23
N ALA A 193 -0.12 -7.47 -36.94
CA ALA A 193 0.86 -6.41 -36.74
C ALA A 193 1.73 -6.65 -35.50
N ALA A 194 1.15 -7.15 -34.40
CA ALA A 194 1.93 -7.50 -33.21
C ALA A 194 2.93 -8.64 -33.46
N GLU A 195 2.53 -9.67 -34.23
CA GLU A 195 3.41 -10.78 -34.63
C GLU A 195 4.56 -10.27 -35.50
N ALA A 196 4.27 -9.43 -36.50
CA ALA A 196 5.28 -8.81 -37.35
C ALA A 196 6.27 -7.91 -36.57
N ALA A 197 5.82 -7.34 -35.44
CA ALA A 197 6.62 -6.47 -34.58
C ALA A 197 7.46 -7.23 -33.53
N LEU A 198 7.27 -8.54 -33.33
CA LEU A 198 8.00 -9.32 -32.31
C LEU A 198 9.53 -9.15 -32.38
N PRO A 199 10.19 -9.20 -33.56
CA PRO A 199 11.64 -9.03 -33.65
C PRO A 199 12.15 -7.64 -33.26
N ALA A 200 11.27 -6.64 -33.17
CA ALA A 200 11.59 -5.26 -32.83
C ALA A 200 11.30 -4.92 -31.35
N ARG A 201 10.78 -5.88 -30.56
CA ARG A 201 10.56 -5.69 -29.12
C ARG A 201 11.88 -5.52 -28.37
N VAL A 202 11.84 -4.76 -27.28
CA VAL A 202 13.01 -4.40 -26.49
C VAL A 202 13.25 -5.44 -25.40
N GLU A 203 14.39 -6.13 -25.49
CA GLU A 203 14.82 -7.10 -24.47
C GLU A 203 15.06 -6.42 -23.13
N GLY A 204 14.64 -7.05 -22.03
CA GLY A 204 14.73 -6.49 -20.67
C GLY A 204 13.71 -5.39 -20.34
N ARG A 205 12.96 -4.86 -21.32
CA ARG A 205 11.88 -3.90 -21.09
C ARG A 205 10.61 -4.59 -20.62
N VAL A 206 9.97 -4.00 -19.61
CA VAL A 206 8.65 -4.39 -19.11
C VAL A 206 7.59 -3.41 -19.59
N SER A 207 6.58 -3.90 -20.30
CA SER A 207 5.40 -3.14 -20.67
C SER A 207 4.25 -3.40 -19.71
N VAL A 208 3.99 -2.45 -18.81
CA VAL A 208 2.83 -2.51 -17.93
C VAL A 208 1.60 -2.04 -18.70
N VAL A 209 0.62 -2.92 -18.90
CA VAL A 209 -0.61 -2.61 -19.63
C VAL A 209 -1.77 -2.39 -18.65
N VAL A 210 -2.45 -1.25 -18.77
CA VAL A 210 -3.59 -0.85 -17.94
C VAL A 210 -4.75 -0.43 -18.83
N THR A 211 -5.94 -0.96 -18.55
CA THR A 211 -7.19 -0.52 -19.17
C THR A 211 -7.95 0.37 -18.21
N VAL A 212 -8.40 1.54 -18.66
CA VAL A 212 -9.09 2.52 -17.81
C VAL A 212 -10.40 2.97 -18.44
N ARG A 213 -11.35 3.36 -17.58
CA ARG A 213 -12.52 4.15 -17.97
C ARG A 213 -12.89 5.12 -16.85
N GLU A 214 -12.96 6.41 -17.15
CA GLU A 214 -13.18 7.55 -16.24
C GLU A 214 -12.13 7.78 -15.13
N ASP A 215 -11.36 6.77 -14.69
CA ASP A 215 -10.48 6.86 -13.51
C ASP A 215 -9.05 7.36 -13.83
N TRP A 216 -8.95 8.60 -14.28
CA TRP A 216 -7.68 9.25 -14.58
C TRP A 216 -6.75 9.37 -13.37
N ALA A 217 -7.32 9.56 -12.17
CA ALA A 217 -6.56 9.75 -10.94
C ALA A 217 -5.78 8.48 -10.59
N ARG A 218 -6.40 7.31 -10.78
CA ARG A 218 -5.74 6.04 -10.54
C ARG A 218 -4.61 5.76 -11.53
N VAL A 219 -4.78 6.15 -12.79
CA VAL A 219 -3.72 6.02 -13.80
C VAL A 219 -2.53 6.94 -13.46
N GLN A 220 -2.79 8.14 -12.95
CA GLN A 220 -1.73 9.03 -12.46
C GLN A 220 -0.97 8.42 -11.29
N GLU A 221 -1.67 7.84 -10.30
CA GLU A 221 -1.03 7.12 -9.18
C GLU A 221 -0.20 5.93 -9.70
N THR A 222 -0.72 5.18 -10.67
CA THR A 222 0.01 4.07 -11.30
C THR A 222 1.28 4.55 -12.00
N ALA A 223 1.19 5.64 -12.77
CA ALA A 223 2.37 6.23 -13.40
C ALA A 223 3.39 6.68 -12.34
N ALA A 224 2.95 7.24 -11.22
CA ALA A 224 3.83 7.65 -10.12
C ALA A 224 4.50 6.45 -9.44
N TRP A 225 3.81 5.33 -9.24
CA TRP A 225 4.39 4.11 -8.67
C TRP A 225 5.45 3.48 -9.59
N LEU A 226 5.23 3.58 -10.90
CA LEU A 226 6.16 3.08 -11.91
C LEU A 226 7.32 4.06 -12.20
N ALA A 227 7.20 5.31 -11.78
CA ALA A 227 8.27 6.29 -11.92
C ALA A 227 9.51 5.82 -11.12
N GLY A 228 10.68 5.84 -11.77
CA GLY A 228 11.94 5.43 -11.15
C GLY A 228 12.21 3.93 -11.08
N GLN A 229 11.38 3.08 -11.72
CA GLN A 229 11.65 1.64 -11.87
C GLN A 229 12.54 1.38 -13.10
N ASP A 230 13.26 0.25 -13.11
CA ASP A 230 14.12 -0.20 -14.22
C ASP A 230 13.29 -0.48 -15.50
N ASP A 231 13.84 -0.15 -16.68
CA ASP A 231 13.20 -0.07 -18.02
C ASP A 231 11.71 -0.50 -18.15
N VAL A 232 10.82 0.29 -17.53
CA VAL A 232 9.36 0.11 -17.59
C VAL A 232 8.71 1.15 -18.49
N GLU A 233 7.80 0.70 -19.36
CA GLU A 233 6.82 1.55 -20.03
C GLU A 233 5.40 1.26 -19.52
N LEU A 234 4.56 2.29 -19.46
CA LEU A 234 3.14 2.18 -19.10
C LEU A 234 2.28 2.40 -20.34
N VAL A 235 1.57 1.37 -20.76
CA VAL A 235 0.63 1.42 -21.89
C VAL A 235 -0.79 1.52 -21.33
N VAL A 236 -1.41 2.69 -21.50
CA VAL A 236 -2.76 2.98 -21.02
C VAL A 236 -3.73 2.95 -22.20
N LEU A 237 -4.68 2.03 -22.15
CA LEU A 237 -5.81 2.06 -23.05
C LEU A 237 -7.06 2.58 -22.33
N ASP A 238 -7.56 3.72 -22.80
CA ASP A 238 -8.83 4.30 -22.38
C ASP A 238 -9.99 3.71 -23.19
N ASP A 239 -10.78 2.82 -22.57
CA ASP A 239 -11.94 2.12 -23.15
C ASP A 239 -13.20 2.99 -23.14
N ALA A 240 -13.12 4.09 -23.90
CA ALA A 240 -14.19 5.05 -24.14
C ALA A 240 -14.67 5.79 -22.88
N SER A 241 -13.74 6.42 -22.17
CA SER A 241 -14.07 7.45 -21.17
C SER A 241 -14.87 8.61 -21.78
N SER A 242 -15.58 9.31 -20.92
CA SER A 242 -16.19 10.60 -21.23
C SER A 242 -15.14 11.62 -21.68
N ARG A 243 -15.59 12.72 -22.28
CA ARG A 243 -14.73 13.86 -22.65
C ARG A 243 -13.85 14.29 -21.48
N LEU A 244 -14.46 14.37 -20.29
CA LEU A 244 -13.76 14.77 -19.07
C LEU A 244 -12.66 13.76 -18.73
N GLY A 245 -12.99 12.46 -18.66
CA GLY A 245 -12.02 11.41 -18.35
C GLY A 245 -10.86 11.35 -19.35
N ALA A 246 -11.15 11.39 -20.65
CA ALA A 246 -10.13 11.38 -21.69
C ALA A 246 -9.20 12.60 -21.62
N PHE A 247 -9.75 13.80 -21.41
CA PHE A 247 -8.94 15.02 -21.31
C PHE A 247 -8.10 15.05 -20.04
N LEU A 248 -8.62 14.55 -18.92
CA LEU A 248 -7.85 14.48 -17.68
C LEU A 248 -6.74 13.42 -17.76
N LEU A 249 -6.98 12.28 -18.41
CA LEU A 249 -5.93 11.30 -18.73
C LEU A 249 -4.81 11.93 -19.57
N GLU A 250 -5.15 12.61 -20.66
CA GLU A 250 -4.15 13.30 -21.50
C GLU A 250 -3.39 14.37 -20.68
N ALA A 251 -4.12 15.14 -19.86
CA ALA A 251 -3.54 16.20 -19.05
C ALA A 251 -2.53 15.66 -18.02
N VAL A 252 -2.84 14.55 -17.35
CA VAL A 252 -2.03 14.02 -16.24
C VAL A 252 -0.90 13.11 -16.70
N VAL A 253 -1.11 12.27 -17.72
CA VAL A 253 -0.12 11.24 -18.11
C VAL A 253 0.33 11.28 -19.56
N GLY A 254 -0.39 11.96 -20.47
CA GLY A 254 -0.07 11.94 -21.91
C GLY A 254 1.30 12.54 -22.29
N GLY A 255 1.89 13.34 -21.40
CA GLY A 255 3.23 13.91 -21.58
C GLY A 255 4.36 13.24 -20.80
N LEU A 256 4.06 12.19 -20.03
CA LEU A 256 5.06 11.52 -19.22
C LEU A 256 5.97 10.66 -20.11
N GLU A 257 7.25 10.62 -19.76
CA GLU A 257 8.19 9.73 -20.43
C GLU A 257 7.73 8.28 -20.26
N ARG A 258 7.86 7.47 -21.32
CA ARG A 258 7.52 6.04 -21.32
C ARG A 258 6.06 5.73 -21.00
N VAL A 259 5.14 6.69 -21.17
CA VAL A 259 3.70 6.44 -21.17
C VAL A 259 3.19 6.42 -22.61
N VAL A 260 2.46 5.37 -22.97
CA VAL A 260 1.73 5.25 -24.24
C VAL A 260 0.24 5.30 -23.94
N LEU A 261 -0.38 6.45 -24.14
CA LEU A 261 -1.83 6.63 -23.99
C LEU A 261 -2.55 6.43 -25.32
N ARG A 262 -3.63 5.65 -25.30
CA ARG A 262 -4.51 5.40 -26.45
C ARG A 262 -5.97 5.53 -26.03
N HIS A 263 -6.65 6.52 -26.60
CA HIS A 263 -8.07 6.75 -26.37
C HIS A 263 -8.94 6.01 -27.37
N ARG A 264 -10.02 5.37 -26.92
CA ARG A 264 -11.07 4.80 -27.79
C ARG A 264 -12.35 5.63 -27.80
N VAL A 265 -13.17 5.40 -28.82
CA VAL A 265 -14.49 6.04 -29.01
C VAL A 265 -15.64 5.11 -28.63
N GLY A 266 -15.45 3.80 -28.82
CA GLY A 266 -16.42 2.76 -28.54
C GLY A 266 -15.89 1.82 -27.47
N LYS A 267 -16.79 1.43 -26.55
CA LYS A 267 -16.51 0.42 -25.54
C LYS A 267 -16.35 -0.94 -26.21
N VAL A 268 -15.26 -1.62 -25.92
CA VAL A 268 -15.05 -3.02 -26.34
C VAL A 268 -14.99 -4.01 -25.18
N GLY A 269 -14.83 -3.52 -23.95
CA GLY A 269 -14.64 -4.38 -22.79
C GLY A 269 -13.17 -4.72 -22.56
N ARG A 270 -12.90 -5.16 -21.34
CA ARG A 270 -11.55 -5.30 -20.78
C ARG A 270 -10.63 -6.22 -21.60
N GLN A 271 -11.13 -7.35 -22.08
CA GLN A 271 -10.34 -8.37 -22.75
C GLN A 271 -9.79 -7.85 -24.09
N LEU A 272 -10.66 -7.32 -24.95
CA LEU A 272 -10.24 -6.68 -26.20
C LEU A 272 -9.35 -5.46 -25.90
N ALA A 273 -9.69 -4.66 -24.89
CA ALA A 273 -8.90 -3.52 -24.47
C ALA A 273 -7.46 -3.92 -24.07
N LEU A 274 -7.29 -5.01 -23.31
CA LEU A 274 -5.96 -5.56 -22.99
C LEU A 274 -5.22 -6.01 -24.24
N GLY A 275 -5.89 -6.68 -25.19
CA GLY A 275 -5.26 -7.06 -26.46
C GLY A 275 -4.74 -5.86 -27.25
N HIS A 276 -5.54 -4.80 -27.36
CA HIS A 276 -5.11 -3.53 -27.99
C HIS A 276 -3.93 -2.88 -27.27
N ALA A 277 -3.88 -2.94 -25.93
CA ALA A 277 -2.74 -2.46 -25.15
C ALA A 277 -1.48 -3.30 -25.38
N VAL A 278 -1.60 -4.63 -25.48
CA VAL A 278 -0.48 -5.54 -25.82
C VAL A 278 0.07 -5.22 -27.21
N VAL A 279 -0.79 -4.99 -28.21
CA VAL A 279 -0.39 -4.60 -29.57
C VAL A 279 0.38 -3.28 -29.57
N ALA A 280 -0.01 -2.32 -28.72
CA ALA A 280 0.66 -1.02 -28.60
C ALA A 280 1.96 -1.03 -27.77
N SER A 281 2.30 -2.15 -27.14
CA SER A 281 3.47 -2.30 -26.27
C SER A 281 4.75 -2.67 -27.03
N THR A 282 5.91 -2.34 -26.45
CA THR A 282 7.24 -2.55 -27.05
C THR A 282 8.16 -3.50 -26.28
N GLY A 283 7.86 -3.81 -25.02
CA GLY A 283 8.69 -4.67 -24.18
C GLY A 283 8.61 -6.14 -24.56
N ALA A 284 9.69 -6.88 -24.31
CA ALA A 284 9.73 -8.34 -24.45
C ALA A 284 8.85 -9.05 -23.40
N VAL A 285 8.59 -8.38 -22.26
CA VAL A 285 7.67 -8.85 -21.22
C VAL A 285 6.51 -7.86 -21.08
N VAL A 286 5.28 -8.39 -21.06
CA VAL A 286 4.07 -7.62 -20.79
C VAL A 286 3.57 -7.97 -19.40
N VAL A 287 3.24 -6.95 -18.60
CA VAL A 287 2.60 -7.11 -17.31
C VAL A 287 1.21 -6.51 -17.36
N VAL A 288 0.18 -7.35 -17.28
CA VAL A 288 -1.19 -6.87 -17.03
C VAL A 288 -1.25 -6.40 -15.58
N LEU A 289 -1.59 -5.14 -15.36
CA LEU A 289 -1.77 -4.57 -14.04
C LEU A 289 -3.19 -4.02 -13.91
N ALA A 290 -3.96 -4.55 -12.96
CA ALA A 290 -5.24 -3.98 -12.63
C ALA A 290 -5.06 -2.58 -12.05
N ASP A 291 -5.93 -1.66 -12.46
CA ASP A 291 -5.88 -0.24 -12.13
C ASP A 291 -5.75 0.05 -10.63
N HIS A 292 -6.31 -0.78 -9.75
CA HIS A 292 -6.35 -0.57 -8.31
C HIS A 292 -5.18 -1.19 -7.53
N LEU A 293 -4.12 -1.66 -8.21
CA LEU A 293 -2.95 -2.25 -7.57
C LEU A 293 -1.78 -1.28 -7.53
N ALA A 294 -1.13 -1.16 -6.37
CA ALA A 294 0.07 -0.38 -6.15
C ALA A 294 1.32 -1.27 -6.08
N PRO A 295 2.17 -1.28 -7.11
CA PRO A 295 3.44 -1.99 -7.05
C PRO A 295 4.37 -1.39 -6.00
N LEU A 296 5.03 -2.26 -5.23
CA LEU A 296 6.10 -1.82 -4.34
C LEU A 296 7.43 -1.67 -5.11
N PRO A 297 8.38 -0.85 -4.64
CA PRO A 297 9.66 -0.67 -5.33
C PRO A 297 10.39 -1.98 -5.61
N GLY A 298 10.95 -2.13 -6.81
CA GLY A 298 11.75 -3.30 -7.20
C GLY A 298 10.95 -4.56 -7.57
N TRP A 299 9.63 -4.46 -7.74
CA TRP A 299 8.76 -5.62 -8.02
C TRP A 299 9.00 -6.31 -9.38
N THR A 300 9.53 -5.60 -10.39
CA THR A 300 9.71 -6.15 -11.75
C THR A 300 10.90 -7.10 -11.86
N GLY A 301 12.01 -6.82 -11.19
CA GLY A 301 13.24 -7.63 -11.23
C GLY A 301 13.00 -9.10 -10.91
N PRO A 302 12.37 -9.44 -9.78
CA PRO A 302 12.07 -10.84 -9.43
C PRO A 302 11.11 -11.54 -10.41
N LEU A 303 10.19 -10.80 -11.04
CA LEU A 303 9.30 -11.35 -12.07
C LEU A 303 10.08 -11.72 -13.34
N LEU A 304 10.98 -10.84 -13.78
CA LEU A 304 11.86 -11.11 -14.92
C LEU A 304 12.80 -12.29 -14.64
N GLU A 305 13.37 -12.36 -13.44
CA GLU A 305 14.21 -13.47 -13.00
C GLU A 305 13.44 -14.80 -13.06
N ALA A 306 12.20 -14.83 -12.55
CA ALA A 306 11.36 -16.04 -12.61
C ALA A 306 11.08 -16.50 -14.05
N LEU A 307 10.91 -15.57 -15.00
CA LEU A 307 10.67 -15.90 -16.39
C LEU A 307 11.91 -16.47 -17.09
N THR A 308 13.12 -16.34 -16.54
CA THR A 308 14.34 -16.96 -17.12
C THR A 308 14.32 -18.49 -17.06
N ASP A 309 13.51 -19.08 -16.18
CA ASP A 309 13.23 -20.52 -16.17
C ASP A 309 12.21 -20.84 -17.27
N GLU A 310 12.63 -21.52 -18.34
CA GLU A 310 11.76 -21.90 -19.47
C GLU A 310 10.56 -22.77 -19.07
N SER A 311 10.61 -23.42 -17.89
CA SER A 311 9.46 -24.16 -17.33
C SER A 311 8.39 -23.25 -16.73
N VAL A 312 8.67 -21.95 -16.60
CA VAL A 312 7.75 -20.91 -16.12
C VAL A 312 7.14 -20.17 -17.32
N ALA A 313 5.85 -20.43 -17.58
CA ALA A 313 5.10 -19.81 -18.67
C ALA A 313 4.64 -18.37 -18.35
N GLY A 314 4.64 -18.01 -17.08
CA GLY A 314 4.24 -16.69 -16.60
C GLY A 314 4.47 -16.52 -15.11
N ALA A 315 4.57 -15.28 -14.65
CA ALA A 315 4.81 -14.96 -13.25
C ALA A 315 3.78 -13.95 -12.72
N GLN A 316 3.41 -14.08 -11.45
CA GLN A 316 2.56 -13.13 -10.74
C GLN A 316 3.28 -12.67 -9.47
N PRO A 317 3.30 -11.37 -9.17
CA PRO A 317 3.72 -10.89 -7.85
C PRO A 317 2.70 -11.28 -6.78
N LEU A 318 3.14 -11.41 -5.53
CA LEU A 318 2.22 -11.59 -4.42
C LEU A 318 1.33 -10.36 -4.26
N VAL A 319 0.01 -10.56 -4.38
CA VAL A 319 -0.97 -9.49 -4.20
C VAL A 319 -1.44 -9.53 -2.75
N VAL A 320 -1.31 -8.41 -2.04
CA VAL A 320 -1.70 -8.28 -0.62
C VAL A 320 -2.81 -7.25 -0.43
N HIS A 321 -3.66 -7.45 0.57
CA HIS A 321 -4.60 -6.43 1.04
C HIS A 321 -3.86 -5.35 1.83
N PRO A 322 -4.46 -4.16 2.03
CA PRO A 322 -3.85 -3.09 2.82
C PRO A 322 -3.69 -3.45 4.31
N ASP A 323 -4.40 -4.48 4.78
CA ASP A 323 -4.22 -5.02 6.13
C ASP A 323 -3.00 -5.97 6.25
N GLY A 324 -2.30 -6.23 5.14
CA GLY A 324 -1.11 -7.09 5.09
C GLY A 324 -1.40 -8.58 4.89
N THR A 325 -2.67 -8.99 4.77
CA THR A 325 -3.03 -10.36 4.41
C THR A 325 -2.91 -10.59 2.90
N VAL A 326 -2.75 -11.85 2.49
CA VAL A 326 -2.65 -12.22 1.08
C VAL A 326 -4.02 -12.05 0.41
N ARG A 327 -4.07 -11.34 -0.71
CA ARG A 327 -5.26 -11.32 -1.58
C ARG A 327 -5.21 -12.46 -2.58
N SER A 328 -4.04 -12.71 -3.16
CA SER A 328 -3.84 -13.84 -4.07
C SER A 328 -2.38 -14.22 -4.20
N ALA A 329 -2.12 -15.51 -4.03
CA ALA A 329 -0.90 -16.19 -4.43
C ALA A 329 -1.19 -17.13 -5.62
N GLY A 330 -1.81 -16.61 -6.68
CA GLY A 330 -2.28 -17.39 -7.84
C GLY A 330 -3.64 -18.06 -7.61
N PHE A 331 -4.02 -18.97 -8.52
CA PHE A 331 -5.23 -19.79 -8.42
C PHE A 331 -4.90 -21.25 -8.13
N VAL A 332 -5.75 -21.90 -7.34
CA VAL A 332 -5.78 -23.36 -7.19
C VAL A 332 -7.07 -23.94 -7.74
N LEU A 333 -6.96 -25.14 -8.30
CA LEU A 333 -8.09 -25.91 -8.77
C LEU A 333 -8.51 -26.91 -7.68
N PRO A 334 -9.79 -26.92 -7.26
CA PRO A 334 -10.28 -27.86 -6.23
C PRO A 334 -10.44 -29.30 -6.77
N GLY A 335 -10.32 -29.51 -8.09
CA GLY A 335 -10.59 -30.80 -8.73
C GLY A 335 -12.08 -31.07 -8.95
N GLY A 336 -12.39 -32.20 -9.62
CA GLY A 336 -13.76 -32.64 -9.88
C GLY A 336 -14.64 -31.64 -10.65
N GLY A 337 -14.04 -30.84 -11.54
CA GLY A 337 -14.73 -29.88 -12.39
C GLY A 337 -15.08 -28.55 -11.70
N GLY A 338 -14.57 -28.32 -10.49
CA GLY A 338 -14.74 -27.06 -9.77
C GLY A 338 -13.99 -25.88 -10.40
N LEU A 339 -14.45 -24.66 -10.13
CA LEU A 339 -13.83 -23.44 -10.66
C LEU A 339 -12.58 -23.03 -9.86
N PRO A 340 -11.62 -22.32 -10.49
CA PRO A 340 -10.44 -21.81 -9.79
C PRO A 340 -10.78 -20.93 -8.58
N ALA A 341 -10.00 -21.09 -7.50
CA ALA A 341 -10.12 -20.36 -6.24
C ALA A 341 -8.81 -19.66 -5.88
N TYR A 342 -8.86 -18.50 -5.23
CA TYR A 342 -7.65 -17.79 -4.82
C TYR A 342 -6.84 -18.61 -3.83
N TYR A 343 -5.58 -18.89 -4.16
CA TYR A 343 -4.67 -19.56 -3.24
C TYR A 343 -4.30 -18.59 -2.11
N LEU A 344 -4.41 -19.08 -0.87
CA LEU A 344 -4.05 -18.37 0.36
C LEU A 344 -4.75 -17.02 0.58
N ALA A 345 -5.94 -16.81 0.01
CA ALA A 345 -6.71 -15.60 0.29
C ALA A 345 -6.94 -15.42 1.80
N GLU A 346 -6.65 -14.22 2.29
CA GLU A 346 -6.67 -13.78 3.69
C GLU A 346 -5.75 -14.55 4.65
N HIS A 347 -4.83 -15.36 4.14
CA HIS A 347 -3.75 -15.91 4.96
C HIS A 347 -2.68 -14.84 5.25
N PRO A 348 -1.92 -14.96 6.34
CA PRO A 348 -0.74 -14.15 6.54
C PRO A 348 0.34 -14.48 5.49
N VAL A 349 1.14 -13.48 5.09
CA VAL A 349 2.22 -13.64 4.09
C VAL A 349 3.25 -14.73 4.49
N SER A 350 3.38 -15.02 5.79
CA SER A 350 4.22 -16.13 6.27
C SER A 350 3.80 -17.49 5.71
N ASP A 351 2.52 -17.70 5.41
CA ASP A 351 2.06 -18.96 4.80
C ASP A 351 2.56 -19.11 3.37
N VAL A 352 2.67 -18.02 2.60
CA VAL A 352 3.25 -18.07 1.25
C VAL A 352 4.71 -18.47 1.32
N ARG A 353 5.48 -17.85 2.22
CA ARG A 353 6.90 -18.20 2.43
C ARG A 353 7.07 -19.65 2.84
N ARG A 354 6.19 -20.15 3.70
CA ARG A 354 6.20 -21.53 4.20
C ARG A 354 5.82 -22.56 3.14
N ALA A 355 4.89 -22.22 2.25
CA ALA A 355 4.53 -23.06 1.11
C ALA A 355 5.70 -23.26 0.12
N GLY A 356 6.73 -22.40 0.22
CA GLY A 356 7.87 -22.36 -0.67
C GLY A 356 7.49 -21.85 -2.07
N PRO A 357 8.28 -22.18 -3.11
CA PRO A 357 7.94 -21.81 -4.48
C PRO A 357 6.55 -22.31 -4.87
N VAL A 358 5.65 -21.36 -5.14
CA VAL A 358 4.28 -21.64 -5.57
C VAL A 358 4.25 -21.70 -7.08
N ARG A 359 3.96 -22.89 -7.60
CA ARG A 359 3.75 -23.17 -9.03
C ARG A 359 2.32 -23.63 -9.23
N VAL A 360 1.56 -22.88 -10.01
CA VAL A 360 0.13 -23.10 -10.28
C VAL A 360 -0.12 -23.25 -11.77
N ARG A 361 -1.31 -23.71 -12.15
CA ARG A 361 -1.69 -23.89 -13.57
C ARG A 361 -2.22 -22.62 -14.22
N ALA A 362 -2.68 -21.67 -13.41
CA ALA A 362 -3.17 -20.39 -13.86
C ALA A 362 -2.95 -19.32 -12.79
N LEU A 363 -2.71 -18.10 -13.25
CA LEU A 363 -2.60 -16.91 -12.42
C LEU A 363 -3.89 -16.10 -12.51
N ASN A 364 -4.02 -15.12 -11.63
CA ASN A 364 -5.13 -14.20 -11.71
C ASN A 364 -4.86 -13.05 -12.70
N GLY A 365 -5.92 -12.35 -13.10
CA GLY A 365 -5.83 -11.14 -13.92
C GLY A 365 -5.56 -9.84 -13.15
N LEU A 366 -5.17 -9.93 -11.87
CA LEU A 366 -4.86 -8.74 -11.05
C LEU A 366 -3.47 -8.21 -11.44
N ALA A 367 -2.45 -9.06 -11.41
CA ALA A 367 -1.09 -8.72 -11.84
C ALA A 367 -0.42 -9.94 -12.47
N LEU A 368 -0.11 -9.87 -13.77
CA LEU A 368 0.33 -11.04 -14.54
C LEU A 368 1.43 -10.66 -15.54
N ALA A 369 2.65 -11.16 -15.32
CA ALA A 369 3.80 -11.01 -16.20
C ALA A 369 3.91 -12.20 -17.16
N LEU A 370 3.96 -11.90 -18.46
CA LEU A 370 4.01 -12.88 -19.54
C LEU A 370 5.04 -12.43 -20.58
N ARG A 371 5.63 -13.39 -21.28
CA ARG A 371 6.45 -13.08 -22.46
C ARG A 371 5.54 -12.61 -23.59
N ALA A 372 5.95 -11.55 -24.29
CA ALA A 372 5.11 -10.93 -25.29
C ALA A 372 4.87 -11.84 -26.50
N ASP A 373 5.84 -12.69 -26.85
CA ASP A 373 5.73 -13.71 -27.91
C ASP A 373 4.63 -14.73 -27.60
N ASP A 374 4.61 -15.27 -26.38
CA ASP A 374 3.59 -16.21 -25.91
C ASP A 374 2.18 -15.58 -25.98
N VAL A 375 2.03 -14.33 -25.52
CA VAL A 375 0.74 -13.62 -25.54
C VAL A 375 0.27 -13.36 -26.97
N VAL A 376 1.17 -12.95 -27.86
CA VAL A 376 0.85 -12.68 -29.27
C VAL A 376 0.51 -13.97 -30.01
N ALA A 377 1.25 -15.06 -29.77
CA ALA A 377 1.01 -16.36 -30.40
C ALA A 377 -0.38 -16.92 -30.12
N VAL A 378 -0.90 -16.67 -28.90
CA VAL A 378 -2.25 -17.09 -28.52
C VAL A 378 -3.31 -15.99 -28.69
N GLN A 379 -2.94 -14.82 -29.22
CA GLN A 379 -3.85 -13.69 -29.46
C GLN A 379 -4.52 -13.12 -28.18
N GLY A 380 -3.79 -13.09 -27.07
CA GLY A 380 -4.22 -12.44 -25.83
C GLY A 380 -5.47 -13.04 -25.17
N PRO A 381 -6.11 -12.31 -24.22
CA PRO A 381 -7.29 -12.79 -23.51
C PRO A 381 -8.53 -12.84 -24.41
N ASP A 382 -9.22 -13.98 -24.44
CA ASP A 382 -10.40 -14.23 -25.27
C ASP A 382 -11.67 -13.65 -24.60
N PRO A 383 -12.40 -12.73 -25.26
CA PRO A 383 -13.66 -12.19 -24.74
C PRO A 383 -14.76 -13.22 -24.52
N ALA A 384 -14.72 -14.37 -25.20
CA ALA A 384 -15.70 -15.45 -25.01
C ALA A 384 -15.60 -16.09 -23.62
N ALA A 385 -14.42 -16.06 -23.00
CA ALA A 385 -14.19 -16.56 -21.65
C ALA A 385 -14.40 -15.45 -20.59
N ASP A 386 -15.45 -14.62 -20.69
CA ASP A 386 -15.66 -13.50 -19.75
C ASP A 386 -15.63 -13.97 -18.27
N GLY A 387 -14.98 -13.18 -17.42
CA GLY A 387 -14.68 -13.53 -16.02
C GLY A 387 -13.62 -14.62 -15.80
N TRP A 388 -13.24 -15.37 -16.83
CA TRP A 388 -12.22 -16.43 -16.79
C TRP A 388 -11.11 -16.25 -17.84
N ALA A 389 -11.07 -15.10 -18.51
CA ALA A 389 -10.24 -14.88 -19.68
C ALA A 389 -8.74 -14.97 -19.39
N GLU A 390 -8.31 -14.54 -18.20
CA GLU A 390 -6.90 -14.66 -17.79
C GLU A 390 -6.53 -16.10 -17.41
N VAL A 391 -7.47 -16.90 -16.88
CA VAL A 391 -7.26 -18.35 -16.66
C VAL A 391 -7.17 -19.08 -17.99
N ASP A 392 -8.10 -18.82 -18.91
CA ASP A 392 -8.08 -19.37 -20.27
C ASP A 392 -6.81 -18.95 -21.02
N LEU A 393 -6.35 -17.70 -20.89
CA LEU A 393 -5.08 -17.24 -21.44
C LEU A 393 -3.88 -18.04 -20.91
N CYS A 394 -3.79 -18.24 -19.60
CA CYS A 394 -2.72 -19.03 -18.99
C CYS A 394 -2.70 -20.46 -19.57
N LEU A 395 -3.87 -21.10 -19.67
CA LEU A 395 -3.96 -22.48 -20.17
C LEU A 395 -3.62 -22.58 -21.66
N ARG A 396 -4.04 -21.61 -22.49
CA ARG A 396 -3.63 -21.54 -23.90
C ARG A 396 -2.12 -21.33 -24.08
N ILE A 397 -1.50 -20.49 -23.24
CA ILE A 397 -0.04 -20.29 -23.26
C ILE A 397 0.67 -21.59 -22.88
N ALA A 398 0.22 -22.27 -21.82
CA ALA A 398 0.81 -23.54 -21.41
C ALA A 398 0.67 -24.60 -22.51
N GLU A 399 -0.48 -24.67 -23.20
CA GLU A 399 -0.66 -25.56 -24.35
C GLU A 399 0.27 -25.20 -25.52
N HIS A 400 0.37 -23.92 -25.87
CA HIS A 400 1.26 -23.42 -26.93
C HIS A 400 2.72 -23.78 -26.69
N ARG A 401 3.19 -23.66 -25.45
CA ARG A 401 4.56 -24.01 -25.03
C ARG A 401 4.79 -25.51 -24.85
N GLY A 402 3.76 -26.35 -24.99
CA GLY A 402 3.84 -27.79 -24.77
C GLY A 402 3.91 -28.19 -23.28
N GLY A 403 3.51 -27.28 -22.38
CA GLY A 403 3.56 -27.42 -20.93
C GLY A 403 4.08 -26.14 -20.26
N GLY A 404 4.27 -26.21 -18.95
CA GLY A 404 4.77 -25.10 -18.14
C GLY A 404 3.87 -24.84 -16.94
N ALA A 405 4.47 -24.26 -15.90
CA ALA A 405 3.76 -23.80 -14.73
C ALA A 405 3.82 -22.27 -14.66
N PHE A 406 2.96 -21.71 -13.83
CA PHE A 406 2.99 -20.29 -13.53
C PHE A 406 3.51 -20.07 -12.12
N ALA A 407 4.45 -19.14 -11.97
CA ALA A 407 5.11 -18.88 -10.70
C ALA A 407 4.44 -17.72 -9.97
N VAL A 408 4.29 -17.85 -8.65
CA VAL A 408 4.02 -16.71 -7.78
C VAL A 408 5.31 -16.32 -7.10
N VAL A 409 5.70 -15.05 -7.26
CA VAL A 409 6.97 -14.52 -6.79
C VAL A 409 6.70 -13.67 -5.56
N ASP A 410 7.00 -14.20 -4.37
CA ASP A 410 6.66 -13.59 -3.07
C ASP A 410 7.55 -12.39 -2.68
N THR A 411 8.72 -12.29 -3.31
CA THR A 411 9.65 -11.15 -3.24
C THR A 411 9.17 -9.96 -4.09
N ALA A 412 8.34 -10.19 -5.11
CA ALA A 412 7.63 -9.15 -5.84
C ALA A 412 6.26 -8.93 -5.21
N ARG A 413 5.93 -7.69 -4.84
CA ARG A 413 4.68 -7.39 -4.12
C ARG A 413 3.91 -6.23 -4.71
N VAL A 414 2.59 -6.39 -4.71
CA VAL A 414 1.62 -5.38 -5.12
C VAL A 414 0.56 -5.28 -4.04
N GLU A 415 0.28 -4.07 -3.58
CA GLU A 415 -0.80 -3.81 -2.63
C GLU A 415 -2.11 -3.56 -3.40
N SER A 416 -3.18 -4.17 -2.94
CA SER A 416 -4.52 -4.04 -3.49
C SER A 416 -5.31 -2.95 -2.77
N HIS A 417 -5.56 -1.83 -3.44
CA HIS A 417 -6.45 -0.81 -2.89
C HIS A 417 -7.91 -1.06 -3.27
N ALA A 418 -8.85 -0.55 -2.46
CA ALA A 418 -10.27 -0.66 -2.78
C ALA A 418 -10.56 0.00 -4.15
N SER A 419 -11.13 -0.79 -5.07
CA SER A 419 -11.60 -0.25 -6.36
C SER A 419 -12.80 0.66 -6.14
N ARG A 420 -12.80 1.83 -6.79
CA ARG A 420 -13.95 2.76 -6.80
C ARG A 420 -15.10 2.28 -7.70
N MET A 421 -14.84 1.37 -8.64
CA MET A 421 -15.85 0.78 -9.54
C MET A 421 -16.46 -0.51 -8.99
N PHE A 422 -15.65 -1.34 -8.33
CA PHE A 422 -16.07 -2.64 -7.82
C PHE A 422 -15.99 -2.60 -6.29
N GLY A 423 -17.14 -2.43 -5.62
CA GLY A 423 -17.21 -2.51 -4.17
C GLY A 423 -16.65 -3.85 -3.71
N ARG A 424 -15.64 -3.82 -2.83
CA ARG A 424 -14.99 -4.94 -2.12
C ARG A 424 -14.82 -6.28 -2.88
N ASP A 425 -13.56 -6.60 -3.16
CA ASP A 425 -12.90 -7.91 -2.97
C ASP A 425 -13.46 -9.20 -3.62
N ARG A 426 -14.52 -9.16 -4.42
CA ARG A 426 -15.04 -10.39 -5.05
C ARG A 426 -14.46 -10.64 -6.45
N LEU A 427 -14.10 -11.89 -6.74
CA LEU A 427 -13.74 -12.35 -8.08
C LEU A 427 -14.90 -12.00 -9.03
N ARG A 428 -14.62 -11.34 -10.16
CA ARG A 428 -15.64 -11.18 -11.20
C ARG A 428 -15.85 -12.53 -11.88
N VAL A 429 -16.99 -13.15 -11.60
CA VAL A 429 -17.35 -14.45 -12.18
C VAL A 429 -18.18 -14.23 -13.42
N GLY A 430 -17.73 -14.76 -14.54
CA GLY A 430 -18.54 -14.88 -15.75
C GLY A 430 -19.00 -16.32 -15.97
N ASP A 431 -19.69 -16.55 -17.09
CA ASP A 431 -20.19 -17.88 -17.45
C ASP A 431 -19.00 -18.86 -17.61
N PRO A 432 -18.94 -19.94 -16.81
CA PRO A 432 -17.83 -20.89 -16.90
C PRO A 432 -17.99 -21.90 -18.04
N ALA A 433 -19.05 -21.82 -18.86
CA ALA A 433 -19.29 -22.75 -19.96
C ALA A 433 -18.07 -22.88 -20.88
N VAL A 434 -17.48 -21.77 -21.32
CA VAL A 434 -16.29 -21.78 -22.19
C VAL A 434 -15.09 -22.40 -21.49
N LEU A 435 -14.88 -22.08 -20.21
CA LEU A 435 -13.78 -22.65 -19.43
C LEU A 435 -13.95 -24.17 -19.27
N ARG A 436 -15.16 -24.65 -18.98
CA ARG A 436 -15.44 -26.09 -18.83
C ARG A 436 -15.36 -26.82 -20.17
N GLU A 437 -15.86 -26.24 -21.24
CA GLU A 437 -15.81 -26.82 -22.58
C GLU A 437 -14.38 -27.03 -23.04
N ARG A 438 -13.51 -26.03 -22.85
CA ARG A 438 -12.11 -26.08 -23.29
C ARG A 438 -11.21 -26.87 -22.34
N TRP A 439 -11.46 -26.81 -21.03
CA TRP A 439 -10.47 -27.19 -20.01
C TRP A 439 -10.96 -28.21 -18.97
N ALA A 440 -12.02 -28.99 -19.27
CA ALA A 440 -12.57 -29.99 -18.34
C ALA A 440 -11.51 -30.90 -17.69
N GLU A 441 -10.60 -31.48 -18.49
CA GLU A 441 -9.56 -32.39 -17.97
C GLU A 441 -8.56 -31.70 -17.03
N VAL A 442 -8.33 -30.40 -17.21
CA VAL A 442 -7.46 -29.60 -16.34
C VAL A 442 -8.18 -29.27 -15.03
N LEU A 443 -9.47 -28.90 -15.11
CA LEU A 443 -10.32 -28.58 -13.96
C LEU A 443 -10.62 -29.80 -13.07
N ASP A 444 -10.59 -31.01 -13.63
CA ASP A 444 -10.79 -32.25 -12.85
C ASP A 444 -9.62 -32.61 -11.93
N ARG A 445 -8.42 -32.09 -12.22
CA ARG A 445 -7.21 -32.35 -11.44
C ARG A 445 -7.08 -31.34 -10.30
N SER A 446 -7.11 -31.82 -9.05
CA SER A 446 -6.92 -31.00 -7.85
C SER A 446 -5.47 -30.50 -7.69
N ASP A 447 -5.31 -29.34 -7.04
CA ASP A 447 -4.05 -28.78 -6.58
C ASP A 447 -3.84 -28.94 -5.05
N ASP A 448 -4.52 -29.91 -4.41
CA ASP A 448 -4.47 -30.12 -2.94
C ASP A 448 -3.06 -30.33 -2.37
N ALA A 449 -2.11 -30.78 -3.18
CA ALA A 449 -0.71 -30.90 -2.79
C ALA A 449 -0.09 -29.55 -2.34
N LEU A 450 -0.66 -28.40 -2.74
CA LEU A 450 -0.24 -27.08 -2.25
C LEU A 450 -0.72 -26.82 -0.81
N TRP A 451 -1.87 -27.35 -0.41
CA TRP A 451 -2.37 -27.26 0.97
C TRP A 451 -1.61 -28.19 1.92
N ASP A 452 -1.24 -29.39 1.44
CA ASP A 452 -0.44 -30.35 2.20
C ASP A 452 0.92 -29.78 2.68
N ARG A 453 1.52 -28.84 1.92
CA ARG A 453 2.78 -28.16 2.32
C ARG A 453 2.64 -27.29 3.57
N LEU A 454 1.41 -26.87 3.85
CA LEU A 454 1.05 -26.03 5.00
C LEU A 454 0.40 -26.83 6.12
N ASP A 455 0.39 -28.15 6.00
CA ASP A 455 -0.34 -29.03 6.90
C ASP A 455 -1.84 -28.68 6.94
N LEU A 456 -2.44 -28.28 5.81
CA LEU A 456 -3.85 -27.91 5.71
C LEU A 456 -4.64 -28.96 4.91
N ASP A 457 -5.80 -29.35 5.44
CA ASP A 457 -6.79 -30.20 4.79
C ASP A 457 -7.92 -29.35 4.20
N VAL A 458 -8.29 -29.61 2.95
CA VAL A 458 -9.54 -29.09 2.37
C VAL A 458 -10.69 -29.98 2.82
N VAL A 459 -11.51 -29.47 3.73
CA VAL A 459 -12.64 -30.22 4.34
C VAL A 459 -13.99 -29.88 3.72
N GLY A 460 -14.03 -28.87 2.86
CA GLY A 460 -15.23 -28.46 2.14
C GLY A 460 -14.99 -27.21 1.29
N ALA A 461 -16.06 -26.64 0.76
CA ALA A 461 -16.03 -25.36 0.08
C ALA A 461 -17.27 -24.52 0.46
N GLU A 462 -17.06 -23.24 0.69
CA GLU A 462 -18.12 -22.25 0.82
C GLU A 462 -18.39 -21.57 -0.53
N ASP A 463 -19.63 -21.10 -0.69
CA ASP A 463 -20.02 -20.32 -1.86
C ASP A 463 -19.64 -18.84 -1.67
N GLU A 464 -18.67 -18.35 -2.46
CA GLU A 464 -18.32 -16.94 -2.51
C GLU A 464 -18.92 -16.19 -3.71
N THR A 465 -19.87 -16.81 -4.41
CA THR A 465 -20.59 -16.15 -5.51
C THR A 465 -21.23 -14.86 -5.04
N ASP A 466 -21.04 -13.80 -5.81
CA ASP A 466 -21.75 -12.54 -5.56
C ASP A 466 -23.26 -12.81 -5.55
N PRO A 467 -24.01 -12.40 -4.50
CA PRO A 467 -25.47 -12.50 -4.49
C PRO A 467 -26.15 -11.88 -5.72
N ALA A 468 -25.53 -10.87 -6.36
CA ALA A 468 -26.01 -10.31 -7.62
C ALA A 468 -25.96 -11.31 -8.79
N ASN A 469 -25.11 -12.34 -8.68
CA ASN A 469 -24.92 -13.42 -9.65
C ASN A 469 -25.52 -14.76 -9.16
N ALA A 470 -26.14 -14.80 -7.98
CA ALA A 470 -26.77 -15.99 -7.41
C ALA A 470 -28.01 -16.38 -8.24
N GLY A 471 -27.81 -17.20 -9.27
CA GLY A 471 -28.83 -17.61 -10.23
C GLY A 471 -28.30 -17.84 -11.65
N SER A 472 -27.11 -17.32 -11.95
CA SER A 472 -26.40 -17.63 -13.19
C SER A 472 -25.93 -19.09 -13.18
N PRO A 473 -26.26 -19.91 -14.20
CA PRO A 473 -25.83 -21.30 -14.27
C PRO A 473 -24.30 -21.41 -14.13
N GLY A 474 -23.84 -22.18 -13.14
CA GLY A 474 -22.43 -22.45 -12.95
C GLY A 474 -21.62 -21.35 -12.24
N ALA A 475 -22.22 -20.29 -11.71
CA ALA A 475 -21.52 -19.17 -11.06
C ALA A 475 -20.85 -19.47 -9.71
N PHE A 476 -20.92 -20.71 -9.20
CA PHE A 476 -20.35 -21.11 -7.92
C PHE A 476 -18.83 -20.90 -7.88
N VAL A 477 -18.37 -19.92 -7.08
CA VAL A 477 -16.95 -19.75 -6.76
C VAL A 477 -16.65 -20.47 -5.46
N PRO A 478 -15.89 -21.58 -5.50
CA PRO A 478 -15.52 -22.27 -4.28
C PRO A 478 -14.50 -21.43 -3.51
N ARG A 479 -14.77 -21.19 -2.23
CA ARG A 479 -13.72 -20.89 -1.25
C ARG A 479 -13.44 -22.16 -0.44
N PRO A 480 -12.21 -22.71 -0.49
CA PRO A 480 -11.86 -23.86 0.34
C PRO A 480 -12.10 -23.57 1.82
N VAL A 481 -12.81 -24.48 2.49
CA VAL A 481 -12.87 -24.53 3.95
C VAL A 481 -11.71 -25.41 4.40
N LEU A 482 -10.82 -24.84 5.20
CA LEU A 482 -9.57 -25.46 5.59
C LEU A 482 -9.62 -25.89 7.06
N ALA A 483 -8.95 -27.00 7.35
CA ALA A 483 -8.64 -27.42 8.71
C ALA A 483 -7.14 -27.66 8.82
N HIS A 484 -6.53 -27.25 9.93
CA HIS A 484 -5.11 -27.55 10.15
C HIS A 484 -4.92 -28.97 10.70
N ARG A 485 -4.04 -29.70 10.03
CA ARG A 485 -3.64 -31.06 10.36
C ARG A 485 -2.40 -31.02 11.25
N VAL A 486 -2.62 -31.03 12.57
CA VAL A 486 -1.52 -30.97 13.54
C VAL A 486 -0.61 -32.20 13.40
N ARG A 487 0.57 -31.98 12.79
CA ARG A 487 1.66 -32.96 12.76
C ARG A 487 2.54 -32.84 14.01
N ARG A 488 3.35 -33.85 14.30
CA ARG A 488 4.36 -33.81 15.35
C ARG A 488 5.76 -33.66 14.73
N THR A 489 6.63 -32.92 15.40
CA THR A 489 8.07 -32.84 15.08
C THR A 489 8.76 -34.18 15.35
N ALA A 490 10.03 -34.31 14.96
CA ALA A 490 10.83 -35.51 15.25
C ALA A 490 10.88 -35.82 16.76
N ASP A 491 10.88 -34.79 17.61
CA ASP A 491 10.90 -34.91 19.07
C ASP A 491 9.50 -35.09 19.68
N GLY A 492 8.47 -35.32 18.84
CA GLY A 492 7.10 -35.58 19.27
C GLY A 492 6.30 -34.34 19.69
N VAL A 493 6.84 -33.12 19.53
CA VAL A 493 6.15 -31.86 19.84
C VAL A 493 5.11 -31.57 18.74
N PRO A 494 3.84 -31.26 19.05
CA PRO A 494 2.90 -30.87 18.01
C PRO A 494 3.35 -29.55 17.37
N ARG A 495 3.26 -29.51 16.05
CA ARG A 495 3.46 -28.31 15.25
C ARG A 495 2.14 -27.55 15.24
N LEU A 496 2.09 -26.46 15.99
CA LEU A 496 0.94 -25.59 16.10
C LEU A 496 1.09 -24.40 15.15
N ARG A 497 -0.02 -23.79 14.76
CA ARG A 497 -0.04 -22.50 14.07
C ARG A 497 -0.20 -21.37 15.08
N TRP A 498 0.65 -20.36 14.92
CA TRP A 498 0.79 -19.23 15.84
C TRP A 498 0.48 -17.92 15.13
N SER A 499 -0.39 -17.12 15.73
CA SER A 499 -0.59 -15.70 15.39
C SER A 499 0.09 -14.83 16.45
N VAL A 500 1.16 -14.14 16.05
CA VAL A 500 1.82 -13.11 16.87
C VAL A 500 1.18 -11.76 16.58
N ARG A 501 0.41 -11.23 17.53
CA ARG A 501 -0.41 -10.02 17.36
C ARG A 501 0.29 -8.81 17.94
N ILE A 502 0.48 -7.79 17.10
CA ILE A 502 1.25 -6.59 17.44
C ILE A 502 0.47 -5.31 17.12
N ALA A 503 0.68 -4.26 17.92
CA ALA A 503 -0.13 -3.04 17.89
C ALA A 503 0.05 -2.17 16.63
N SER A 504 1.13 -2.40 15.89
CA SER A 504 1.51 -1.62 14.73
C SER A 504 0.61 -1.93 13.52
N ARG A 505 0.30 -0.88 12.76
CA ARG A 505 -0.57 -0.96 11.57
C ARG A 505 0.16 -1.53 10.37
N SER A 506 -0.56 -1.97 9.36
CA SER A 506 0.02 -2.36 8.07
C SER A 506 0.43 -1.14 7.25
N GLY A 507 1.39 -1.33 6.35
CA GLY A 507 1.93 -0.31 5.44
C GLY A 507 3.06 0.56 6.01
N PRO A 508 3.57 1.52 5.21
CA PRO A 508 4.89 2.15 5.41
C PRO A 508 5.09 2.81 6.77
N ARG A 509 4.02 3.39 7.35
CA ARG A 509 4.11 4.00 8.69
C ARG A 509 4.38 2.96 9.76
N GLY A 510 3.66 1.83 9.72
CA GLY A 510 3.82 0.74 10.68
C GLY A 510 5.08 -0.08 10.46
N ASP A 511 5.60 -0.16 9.23
CA ASP A 511 6.83 -0.89 8.90
C ASP A 511 8.07 -0.33 9.65
N THR A 512 7.99 0.92 10.11
CA THR A 512 9.07 1.56 10.89
C THR A 512 8.94 1.38 12.41
N TRP A 513 7.90 0.70 12.91
CA TRP A 513 7.68 0.52 14.34
C TRP A 513 8.52 -0.64 14.90
N GLY A 514 9.03 -0.46 16.13
CA GLY A 514 9.76 -1.52 16.85
C GLY A 514 8.97 -2.83 16.99
N ASP A 515 7.67 -2.72 17.28
CA ASP A 515 6.72 -3.84 17.37
C ASP A 515 6.75 -4.75 16.13
N THR A 516 6.99 -4.19 14.94
CA THR A 516 7.12 -4.94 13.69
C THR A 516 8.26 -5.93 13.77
N PHE A 517 9.45 -5.44 14.08
CA PHE A 517 10.65 -6.25 14.17
C PHE A 517 10.56 -7.24 15.34
N PHE A 518 10.05 -6.80 16.48
CA PHE A 518 9.82 -7.65 17.65
C PHE A 518 8.91 -8.84 17.34
N GLY A 519 7.78 -8.60 16.67
CA GLY A 519 6.86 -9.65 16.27
C GLY A 519 7.46 -10.62 15.27
N HIS A 520 8.24 -10.11 14.29
CA HIS A 520 8.92 -10.95 13.31
C HIS A 520 10.02 -11.82 13.94
N ASP A 521 10.80 -11.29 14.88
CA ASP A 521 11.85 -12.03 15.57
C ASP A 521 11.27 -13.14 16.46
N LEU A 522 10.14 -12.87 17.14
CA LEU A 522 9.40 -13.89 17.87
C LEU A 522 8.83 -14.98 16.95
N ALA A 523 8.22 -14.59 15.82
CA ALA A 523 7.70 -15.55 14.86
C ALA A 523 8.82 -16.44 14.29
N ALA A 524 9.97 -15.86 13.91
CA ALA A 524 11.12 -16.61 13.42
C ALA A 524 11.69 -17.57 14.48
N ALA A 525 11.72 -17.16 15.76
CA ALA A 525 12.13 -18.04 16.85
C ALA A 525 11.16 -19.23 17.05
N LEU A 526 9.85 -19.01 16.95
CA LEU A 526 8.86 -20.08 16.98
C LEU A 526 9.02 -21.03 15.78
N GLU A 527 9.33 -20.51 14.59
CA GLU A 527 9.61 -21.35 13.41
C GLU A 527 10.85 -22.23 13.59
N ARG A 528 11.91 -21.73 14.25
CA ARG A 528 13.10 -22.54 14.60
C ARG A 528 12.78 -23.68 15.58
N LEU A 529 11.73 -23.54 16.39
CA LEU A 529 11.17 -24.60 17.24
C LEU A 529 10.20 -25.55 16.48
N GLY A 530 10.13 -25.44 15.16
CA GLY A 530 9.31 -26.31 14.30
C GLY A 530 7.82 -25.96 14.26
N GLN A 531 7.43 -24.79 14.77
CA GLN A 531 6.06 -24.29 14.74
C GLN A 531 5.76 -23.51 13.45
N HIS A 532 4.48 -23.25 13.17
CA HIS A 532 4.05 -22.41 12.05
C HIS A 532 3.62 -21.03 12.55
N ALA A 533 4.55 -20.07 12.63
CA ALA A 533 4.25 -18.74 13.13
C ALA A 533 4.08 -17.68 12.04
N GLY A 534 3.19 -16.72 12.29
CA GLY A 534 2.97 -15.53 11.47
C GLY A 534 2.71 -14.31 12.34
N VAL A 535 2.87 -13.13 11.76
CA VAL A 535 2.62 -11.86 12.45
C VAL A 535 1.32 -11.26 11.94
N ASP A 536 0.37 -11.05 12.83
CA ASP A 536 -0.87 -10.33 12.54
C ASP A 536 -0.72 -8.89 13.04
N ARG A 537 -0.78 -7.97 12.09
CA ARG A 537 -0.83 -6.52 12.33
C ARG A 537 -2.20 -6.13 12.85
N ARG A 538 -2.31 -4.93 13.43
CA ARG A 538 -3.58 -4.42 13.98
C ARG A 538 -4.77 -4.58 13.03
N ASP A 539 -4.55 -4.35 11.75
CA ASP A 539 -5.60 -4.35 10.74
C ASP A 539 -6.03 -5.79 10.35
N ALA A 540 -5.22 -6.82 10.66
CA ALA A 540 -5.45 -8.23 10.32
C ALA A 540 -5.96 -9.09 11.50
N TYR A 541 -6.20 -8.53 12.69
CA TYR A 541 -6.62 -9.29 13.88
C TYR A 541 -7.90 -10.12 13.69
N THR A 542 -8.75 -9.71 12.74
CA THR A 542 -10.03 -10.37 12.45
C THR A 542 -10.03 -11.04 11.07
N ARG A 543 -8.86 -11.38 10.51
CA ARG A 543 -8.77 -12.10 9.23
C ARG A 543 -9.59 -13.38 9.28
N ARG A 544 -10.28 -13.75 8.19
CA ARG A 544 -11.19 -14.91 8.20
C ARG A 544 -10.48 -16.23 8.48
N THR A 545 -9.19 -16.30 8.21
CA THR A 545 -8.34 -17.48 8.42
C THR A 545 -7.85 -17.65 9.86
N ALA A 546 -8.19 -16.73 10.79
CA ALA A 546 -7.75 -16.80 12.19
C ALA A 546 -8.31 -18.01 12.96
N HIS A 547 -9.34 -18.68 12.43
CA HIS A 547 -9.85 -19.94 12.96
C HIS A 547 -8.86 -21.11 12.80
N LEU A 548 -7.82 -20.95 11.95
CA LEU A 548 -6.75 -21.92 11.76
C LEU A 548 -5.63 -21.78 12.81
N ASP A 549 -5.63 -20.74 13.63
CA ASP A 549 -4.56 -20.51 14.61
C ASP A 549 -4.86 -21.26 15.91
N GLU A 550 -4.00 -22.21 16.29
CA GLU A 550 -4.13 -22.92 17.57
C GLU A 550 -3.65 -22.08 18.75
N VAL A 551 -2.72 -21.15 18.52
CA VAL A 551 -2.16 -20.29 19.55
C VAL A 551 -2.11 -18.85 19.07
N THR A 552 -2.53 -17.92 19.91
CA THR A 552 -2.33 -16.48 19.69
C THR A 552 -1.45 -15.93 20.81
N VAL A 553 -0.49 -15.08 20.45
CA VAL A 553 0.33 -14.32 21.40
C VAL A 553 0.07 -12.84 21.14
N THR A 554 -0.64 -12.19 22.06
CA THR A 554 -0.77 -10.73 22.04
C THR A 554 0.49 -10.12 22.65
N VAL A 555 1.36 -9.57 21.81
CA VAL A 555 2.47 -8.71 22.23
C VAL A 555 1.87 -7.34 22.53
N ARG A 556 1.51 -7.16 23.79
CA ARG A 556 0.70 -6.04 24.27
C ARG A 556 1.58 -4.80 24.45
N GLY A 557 1.55 -3.94 23.43
CA GLY A 557 2.08 -2.59 23.43
C GLY A 557 0.99 -1.55 23.73
N LEU A 558 0.59 -0.76 22.73
CA LEU A 558 -0.41 0.31 22.88
C LEU A 558 -1.88 -0.12 22.75
N VAL A 559 -2.15 -1.29 22.15
CA VAL A 559 -3.51 -1.68 21.74
C VAL A 559 -3.96 -2.95 22.47
N ASP A 560 -5.14 -2.88 23.09
CA ASP A 560 -5.86 -4.05 23.62
C ASP A 560 -6.42 -4.90 22.47
N VAL A 561 -6.34 -6.21 22.63
CA VAL A 561 -6.73 -7.21 21.62
C VAL A 561 -7.72 -8.18 22.26
N THR A 562 -8.82 -8.47 21.56
CA THR A 562 -9.75 -9.51 21.98
C THR A 562 -9.14 -10.90 21.72
N PRO A 563 -9.09 -11.78 22.73
CA PRO A 563 -8.67 -13.17 22.54
C PRO A 563 -9.49 -13.89 21.47
N SER A 564 -8.84 -14.78 20.72
CA SER A 564 -9.51 -15.59 19.71
C SER A 564 -10.24 -16.77 20.33
N PRO A 565 -11.53 -16.95 20.04
CA PRO A 565 -12.26 -18.16 20.42
C PRO A 565 -11.60 -19.41 19.86
N GLY A 566 -11.55 -20.48 20.65
CA GLY A 566 -11.01 -21.79 20.23
C GLY A 566 -9.47 -21.92 20.32
N ALA A 567 -8.73 -20.82 20.20
CA ALA A 567 -7.28 -20.81 20.36
C ALA A 567 -6.84 -20.86 21.84
N VAL A 568 -5.58 -21.19 22.09
CA VAL A 568 -4.87 -20.82 23.31
C VAL A 568 -4.41 -19.38 23.19
N ASN A 569 -4.80 -18.52 24.13
CA ASN A 569 -4.53 -17.08 24.07
C ASN A 569 -3.51 -16.70 25.14
N LEU A 570 -2.34 -16.24 24.71
CA LEU A 570 -1.25 -15.80 25.56
C LEU A 570 -1.12 -14.28 25.50
N LEU A 571 -1.02 -13.62 26.65
CA LEU A 571 -0.77 -12.19 26.76
C LEU A 571 0.69 -11.95 27.14
N TRP A 572 1.41 -11.13 26.39
CA TRP A 572 2.75 -10.66 26.77
C TRP A 572 2.80 -9.14 26.78
N VAL A 573 2.69 -8.54 27.97
CA VAL A 573 2.78 -7.09 28.16
C VAL A 573 4.23 -6.65 28.01
N ILE A 574 4.53 -5.81 27.01
CA ILE A 574 5.90 -5.37 26.71
C ILE A 574 6.14 -3.89 26.97
N SER A 575 5.09 -3.07 27.12
CA SER A 575 5.21 -1.63 27.35
C SER A 575 3.89 -1.06 27.87
N HIS A 576 3.92 0.21 28.27
CA HIS A 576 2.74 0.99 28.68
C HIS A 576 1.85 0.30 29.72
N PRO A 577 2.42 -0.07 30.88
CA PRO A 577 1.70 -0.82 31.92
C PRO A 577 0.44 -0.12 32.44
N ASP A 578 0.41 1.21 32.42
CA ASP A 578 -0.74 2.01 32.86
C ASP A 578 -1.99 1.81 31.99
N LEU A 579 -1.82 1.26 30.77
CA LEU A 579 -2.92 0.96 29.86
C LEU A 579 -3.52 -0.45 30.08
N VAL A 580 -2.91 -1.29 30.92
CA VAL A 580 -3.31 -2.69 31.09
C VAL A 580 -4.08 -2.86 32.39
N THR A 581 -5.27 -3.44 32.29
CA THR A 581 -6.16 -3.63 33.44
C THR A 581 -6.14 -5.06 33.97
N PRO A 582 -6.48 -5.29 35.25
CA PRO A 582 -6.67 -6.65 35.78
C PRO A 582 -7.74 -7.45 35.02
N GLU A 583 -8.80 -6.79 34.55
CA GLU A 583 -9.83 -7.42 33.73
C GLU A 583 -9.29 -7.85 32.36
N GLU A 584 -8.39 -7.06 31.79
CA GLU A 584 -7.72 -7.43 30.55
C GLU A 584 -6.95 -8.73 30.68
N VAL A 585 -6.12 -8.82 31.71
CA VAL A 585 -5.28 -9.99 32.00
C VAL A 585 -6.11 -11.26 32.16
N ARG A 586 -7.28 -11.19 32.83
CA ARG A 586 -8.17 -12.33 33.05
C ARG A 586 -8.78 -12.93 31.78
N ARG A 587 -8.76 -12.21 30.65
CA ARG A 587 -9.30 -12.73 29.37
C ARG A 587 -8.40 -13.78 28.71
N TYR A 588 -7.16 -13.92 29.16
CA TYR A 588 -6.14 -14.78 28.54
C TYR A 588 -5.89 -16.06 29.34
N ASP A 589 -5.40 -17.09 28.66
CA ASP A 589 -5.09 -18.40 29.26
C ASP A 589 -3.81 -18.38 30.10
N ALA A 590 -2.86 -17.55 29.69
CA ALA A 590 -1.67 -17.22 30.47
C ALA A 590 -1.23 -15.79 30.15
N ALA A 591 -0.69 -15.12 31.16
CA ALA A 591 -0.20 -13.76 31.04
C ALA A 591 1.26 -13.66 31.46
N PHE A 592 1.98 -12.82 30.73
CA PHE A 592 3.38 -12.54 30.91
C PHE A 592 3.62 -11.03 30.86
N ALA A 593 4.68 -10.57 31.52
CA ALA A 593 5.07 -9.16 31.47
C ALA A 593 6.58 -8.97 31.39
N ALA A 594 7.00 -7.96 30.63
CA ALA A 594 8.39 -7.55 30.51
C ALA A 594 8.93 -6.78 31.74
N SER A 595 8.34 -7.04 32.91
CA SER A 595 8.72 -6.47 34.21
C SER A 595 8.49 -7.50 35.31
N ILE A 596 9.48 -7.64 36.20
CA ILE A 596 9.40 -8.48 37.40
C ILE A 596 8.46 -7.85 38.46
N PRO A 597 8.67 -6.60 38.93
CA PRO A 597 7.85 -6.03 39.99
C PRO A 597 6.39 -5.85 39.55
N TRP A 598 6.14 -5.45 38.30
CA TRP A 598 4.78 -5.27 37.80
C TRP A 598 4.04 -6.60 37.65
N ALA A 599 4.72 -7.67 37.21
CA ALA A 599 4.11 -9.00 37.11
C ALA A 599 3.62 -9.49 38.48
N ALA A 600 4.40 -9.27 39.55
CA ALA A 600 4.00 -9.62 40.90
C ALA A 600 2.76 -8.82 41.34
N GLY A 601 2.78 -7.49 41.20
CA GLY A 601 1.66 -6.63 41.58
C GLY A 601 0.38 -6.91 40.78
N MET A 602 0.49 -7.11 39.46
CA MET A 602 -0.65 -7.42 38.61
C MET A 602 -1.21 -8.81 38.90
N SER A 603 -0.38 -9.78 39.29
CA SER A 603 -0.86 -11.10 39.73
C SER A 603 -1.80 -11.00 40.93
N GLU A 604 -1.43 -10.19 41.92
CA GLU A 604 -2.24 -9.95 43.11
C GLU A 604 -3.55 -9.22 42.76
N GLN A 605 -3.47 -8.20 41.89
CA GLN A 605 -4.63 -7.40 41.49
C GLN A 605 -5.62 -8.18 40.59
N ALA A 606 -5.11 -8.99 39.67
CA ALA A 606 -5.92 -9.75 38.72
C ALA A 606 -6.47 -11.05 39.31
N GLY A 607 -5.83 -11.58 40.35
CA GLY A 607 -6.16 -12.88 40.94
C GLY A 607 -5.76 -14.07 40.07
N VAL A 608 -4.92 -13.83 39.05
CA VAL A 608 -4.38 -14.85 38.13
C VAL A 608 -2.87 -14.64 37.98
N PRO A 609 -2.06 -15.70 37.80
CA PRO A 609 -0.61 -15.53 37.68
C PRO A 609 -0.20 -14.77 36.42
N VAL A 610 0.56 -13.69 36.60
CA VAL A 610 1.34 -13.01 35.56
C VAL A 610 2.80 -13.34 35.77
N GLN A 611 3.44 -13.95 34.77
CA GLN A 611 4.83 -14.40 34.89
C GLN A 611 5.80 -13.37 34.29
N PRO A 612 6.95 -13.11 34.93
CA PRO A 612 7.99 -12.31 34.30
C PRO A 612 8.49 -12.99 33.02
N LEU A 613 8.39 -12.28 31.90
CA LEU A 613 8.95 -12.63 30.61
C LEU A 613 9.53 -11.34 30.03
N LEU A 614 10.78 -11.05 30.38
CA LEU A 614 11.47 -9.83 29.98
C LEU A 614 11.55 -9.71 28.46
N GLN A 615 11.85 -8.50 27.96
CA GLN A 615 12.12 -8.26 26.54
C GLN A 615 13.21 -9.21 25.99
N ALA A 616 13.42 -9.15 24.68
CA ALA A 616 14.30 -10.07 23.98
C ALA A 616 15.14 -9.40 22.89
N THR A 617 16.18 -10.11 22.49
CA THR A 617 17.08 -9.71 21.41
C THR A 617 17.29 -10.85 20.43
N ASP A 618 17.68 -10.52 19.20
CA ASP A 618 18.09 -11.49 18.20
C ASP A 618 19.62 -11.59 18.18
N PRO A 619 20.24 -12.63 18.76
CA PRO A 619 21.70 -12.76 18.82
C PRO A 619 22.36 -12.93 17.44
N ALA A 620 21.61 -13.32 16.40
CA ALA A 620 22.14 -13.35 15.04
C ALA A 620 22.39 -11.92 14.51
N ARG A 621 21.61 -10.94 14.99
CA ARG A 621 21.69 -9.53 14.58
C ARG A 621 22.49 -8.67 15.55
N PHE A 622 22.23 -8.84 16.84
CA PHE A 622 22.81 -8.08 17.95
C PHE A 622 23.82 -8.96 18.70
N HIS A 623 25.08 -8.82 18.32
CA HIS A 623 26.20 -9.53 18.94
C HIS A 623 27.45 -8.65 18.94
N PRO A 624 28.44 -8.92 19.81
CA PRO A 624 29.67 -8.13 19.86
C PRO A 624 30.44 -8.14 18.54
N ARG A 625 30.86 -6.96 18.06
CA ARG A 625 31.72 -6.79 16.85
C ARG A 625 32.94 -5.92 17.12
N PRO A 626 34.05 -6.07 16.37
CA PRO A 626 35.29 -5.34 16.67
C PRO A 626 35.15 -3.82 16.57
N GLY A 627 35.54 -3.13 17.65
CA GLY A 627 35.81 -1.68 17.72
C GLY A 627 34.63 -0.72 17.49
N PRO A 628 34.59 0.43 18.18
CA PRO A 628 33.64 1.48 17.84
C PRO A 628 34.05 2.15 16.52
N THR A 629 33.06 2.40 15.66
CA THR A 629 33.16 3.15 14.41
C THR A 629 32.42 4.50 14.47
N SER A 630 31.58 4.71 15.49
CA SER A 630 30.78 5.92 15.72
C SER A 630 30.92 6.41 17.18
N ARG A 631 30.38 7.61 17.45
CA ARG A 631 30.48 8.30 18.75
C ARG A 631 29.42 7.78 19.74
N VAL A 632 28.76 8.69 20.44
CA VAL A 632 27.62 8.40 21.30
C VAL A 632 26.38 8.39 20.43
N VAL A 633 25.56 7.35 20.56
CA VAL A 633 24.41 7.12 19.69
C VAL A 633 23.11 7.11 20.49
N PHE A 634 22.09 7.76 19.94
CA PHE A 634 20.70 7.63 20.40
C PHE A 634 19.79 7.25 19.22
N VAL A 635 19.00 6.19 19.37
CA VAL A 635 18.06 5.71 18.34
C VAL A 635 16.63 5.80 18.85
N GLY A 636 15.88 6.81 18.43
CA GLY A 636 14.47 6.98 18.80
C GLY A 636 13.87 8.28 18.26
N ASN A 637 12.56 8.29 18.01
CA ASN A 637 11.86 9.50 17.53
C ASN A 637 11.77 10.57 18.63
N HIS A 638 11.72 11.83 18.21
CA HIS A 638 11.55 12.97 19.12
C HIS A 638 10.24 12.86 19.92
N ARG A 639 10.32 13.25 21.19
CA ARG A 639 9.21 13.47 22.13
C ARG A 639 9.68 14.45 23.21
N GLU A 640 8.75 15.18 23.82
CA GLU A 640 9.06 16.27 24.77
C GLU A 640 9.79 15.79 26.04
N ASP A 641 9.63 14.52 26.42
CA ASP A 641 10.12 13.91 27.67
C ASP A 641 11.49 13.19 27.53
N ARG A 642 12.27 13.43 26.47
CA ARG A 642 13.60 12.80 26.27
C ARG A 642 14.74 13.49 27.04
N ARG A 643 14.72 13.39 28.36
CA ARG A 643 15.71 14.03 29.23
C ARG A 643 17.17 13.65 28.89
N ILE A 644 17.46 12.37 28.60
CA ILE A 644 18.84 11.92 28.33
C ILE A 644 19.49 12.60 27.13
N VAL A 645 18.69 12.93 26.09
CA VAL A 645 19.18 13.64 24.90
C VAL A 645 19.48 15.09 25.26
N THR A 646 18.55 15.75 25.96
CA THR A 646 18.74 17.14 26.41
C THR A 646 19.94 17.28 27.35
N ASP A 647 20.09 16.36 28.31
CA ASP A 647 21.22 16.33 29.24
C ASP A 647 22.54 16.07 28.50
N ALA A 648 22.57 15.17 27.52
CA ALA A 648 23.77 14.90 26.71
C ALA A 648 24.23 16.12 25.93
N LEU A 649 23.30 16.79 25.24
CA LEU A 649 23.61 18.01 24.48
C LEU A 649 24.05 19.16 25.40
N ALA A 650 23.39 19.34 26.55
CA ALA A 650 23.76 20.34 27.54
C ALA A 650 25.13 20.05 28.20
N ALA A 651 25.53 18.79 28.26
CA ALA A 651 26.87 18.36 28.70
C ALA A 651 27.96 18.52 27.63
N GLY A 652 27.60 18.95 26.41
CA GLY A 652 28.55 19.06 25.29
C GLY A 652 28.98 17.71 24.71
N ILE A 653 28.19 16.65 24.92
CA ILE A 653 28.45 15.33 24.35
C ILE A 653 28.15 15.34 22.85
N ASP A 654 29.08 14.82 22.07
CA ASP A 654 28.97 14.67 20.62
C ASP A 654 28.06 13.49 20.29
N LEU A 655 26.77 13.80 20.16
CA LEU A 655 25.67 12.86 20.03
C LEU A 655 25.20 12.71 18.58
N ASP A 656 25.17 11.47 18.10
CA ASP A 656 24.54 11.07 16.85
C ASP A 656 23.12 10.56 17.11
N ILE A 657 22.14 11.24 16.51
CA ILE A 657 20.72 10.93 16.68
C ILE A 657 20.18 10.26 15.41
N TYR A 658 19.46 9.16 15.61
CA TYR A 658 18.72 8.44 14.58
C TYR A 658 17.23 8.39 14.94
N GLY A 659 16.39 9.09 14.17
CA GLY A 659 14.96 9.14 14.40
C GLY A 659 14.28 10.37 13.78
N ARG A 660 12.94 10.33 13.69
CA ARG A 660 12.12 11.42 13.14
C ARG A 660 11.79 12.50 14.18
N GLY A 661 11.46 13.70 13.69
CA GLY A 661 10.95 14.81 14.52
C GLY A 661 12.03 15.69 15.18
N TRP A 662 13.31 15.28 15.10
CA TRP A 662 14.42 16.00 15.72
C TRP A 662 14.86 17.23 14.92
N ARG A 663 14.71 17.20 13.59
CA ARG A 663 15.04 18.35 12.72
C ARG A 663 14.09 19.50 12.98
N GLU A 664 12.81 19.19 13.08
CA GLU A 664 11.71 20.11 13.40
C GLU A 664 11.84 20.67 14.82
N ALA A 665 12.41 19.89 15.74
CA ALA A 665 12.73 20.33 17.10
C ALA A 665 14.00 21.20 17.19
N GLY A 666 14.64 21.55 16.07
CA GLY A 666 15.81 22.42 16.03
C GLY A 666 17.14 21.73 16.34
N LEU A 667 17.19 20.39 16.34
CA LEU A 667 18.38 19.58 16.63
C LEU A 667 18.94 18.88 15.38
N GLY A 668 18.70 19.46 14.19
CA GLY A 668 19.03 18.86 12.91
C GLY A 668 20.52 18.56 12.70
N ASP A 669 21.43 19.32 13.34
CA ASP A 669 22.89 19.13 13.23
C ASP A 669 23.37 17.80 13.85
N HIS A 670 22.57 17.22 14.74
CA HIS A 670 22.83 15.94 15.40
C HIS A 670 22.17 14.76 14.68
N VAL A 671 21.26 15.01 13.74
CA VAL A 671 20.49 13.95 13.07
C VAL A 671 21.28 13.34 11.92
N ARG A 672 21.66 12.06 12.06
CA ARG A 672 22.38 11.30 11.02
C ARG A 672 21.44 10.66 10.01
N ALA A 673 20.32 10.12 10.48
CA ALA A 673 19.24 9.63 9.62
C ALA A 673 17.91 9.64 10.39
N GLU A 674 16.79 9.67 9.67
CA GLU A 674 15.46 9.59 10.29
C GLU A 674 15.03 8.16 10.61
N PHE A 675 15.70 7.17 10.02
CA PHE A 675 15.42 5.75 10.21
C PHE A 675 16.70 4.93 9.97
N VAL A 676 16.87 3.85 10.73
CA VAL A 676 17.95 2.88 10.55
C VAL A 676 17.29 1.55 10.16
N PRO A 677 17.60 0.98 8.99
CA PRO A 677 17.14 -0.35 8.62
C PRO A 677 17.50 -1.35 9.72
N ASN A 678 16.55 -2.21 10.09
CA ASN A 678 16.69 -3.02 11.30
C ASN A 678 17.86 -4.02 11.19
N ASP A 679 18.12 -4.56 10.00
CA ASP A 679 19.27 -5.41 9.67
C ASP A 679 20.63 -4.70 9.86
N ARG A 680 20.67 -3.36 9.77
CA ARG A 680 21.86 -2.53 10.01
C ARG A 680 21.96 -2.04 11.46
N LEU A 681 20.90 -2.16 12.26
CA LEU A 681 20.85 -1.60 13.62
C LEU A 681 21.86 -2.24 14.57
N GLY A 682 22.09 -3.55 14.46
CA GLY A 682 23.11 -4.23 15.26
C GLY A 682 24.53 -3.74 14.93
N GLU A 683 24.79 -3.33 13.67
CA GLU A 683 26.10 -2.76 13.30
C GLU A 683 26.29 -1.39 13.90
N LEU A 684 25.23 -0.57 13.88
CA LEU A 684 25.23 0.74 14.52
C LEU A 684 25.51 0.62 16.04
N TYR A 685 24.82 -0.29 16.73
CA TYR A 685 25.03 -0.46 18.17
C TYR A 685 26.40 -1.03 18.51
N ALA A 686 26.85 -2.10 17.83
CA ALA A 686 28.17 -2.67 18.08
C ALA A 686 29.30 -1.69 17.73
N GLY A 687 29.06 -0.78 16.78
CA GLY A 687 29.97 0.28 16.38
C GLY A 687 29.89 1.55 17.23
N ALA A 688 28.92 1.70 18.13
CA ALA A 688 28.84 2.88 19.00
C ALA A 688 29.84 2.80 20.15
N ASP A 689 30.43 3.94 20.54
CA ASP A 689 31.24 4.03 21.74
C ASP A 689 30.37 3.93 23.01
N VAL A 690 29.22 4.61 22.99
CA VAL A 690 28.16 4.52 24.00
C VAL A 690 26.80 4.60 23.33
N VAL A 691 25.87 3.73 23.72
CA VAL A 691 24.45 3.85 23.36
C VAL A 691 23.66 4.43 24.53
N LEU A 692 22.94 5.52 24.27
CA LEU A 692 22.03 6.14 25.23
C LEU A 692 20.63 5.54 25.10
N CYS A 693 19.99 5.27 26.24
CA CYS A 693 18.63 4.78 26.31
C CYS A 693 17.78 5.57 27.32
N ASP A 694 16.48 5.63 27.05
CA ASP A 694 15.47 6.26 27.88
C ASP A 694 14.15 5.50 27.77
N HIS A 695 13.25 5.76 28.72
CA HIS A 695 11.98 5.07 28.84
C HIS A 695 10.80 6.04 28.94
N TRP A 696 9.59 5.56 28.68
CA TRP A 696 8.40 6.28 29.14
C TRP A 696 8.34 6.26 30.66
N ALA A 697 7.75 7.31 31.26
CA ALA A 697 7.74 7.46 32.71
C ALA A 697 7.02 6.31 33.43
N ASP A 698 5.93 5.79 32.84
CA ASP A 698 5.22 4.60 33.32
C ASP A 698 6.10 3.34 33.21
N MET A 699 6.78 3.17 32.08
CA MET A 699 7.69 2.05 31.87
C MET A 699 8.86 2.06 32.86
N ALA A 700 9.52 3.20 33.08
CA ALA A 700 10.62 3.33 34.03
C ALA A 700 10.19 3.00 35.47
N ARG A 701 9.05 3.57 35.89
CA ARG A 701 8.48 3.39 37.24
C ARG A 701 8.11 1.94 37.52
N GLU A 702 7.48 1.27 36.56
CA GLU A 702 6.95 -0.09 36.72
C GLU A 702 7.95 -1.17 36.27
N GLY A 703 9.17 -0.82 35.89
CA GLY A 703 10.24 -1.77 35.59
C GLY A 703 10.18 -2.42 34.19
N PHE A 704 9.58 -1.74 33.22
CA PHE A 704 9.58 -2.15 31.81
C PHE A 704 10.76 -1.53 31.07
N ALA A 705 11.87 -2.26 31.01
CA ALA A 705 12.99 -1.87 30.16
C ALA A 705 12.59 -1.89 28.67
N ALA A 706 13.02 -0.89 27.92
CA ALA A 706 12.84 -0.77 26.48
C ALA A 706 13.72 -1.79 25.76
N ASN A 707 13.24 -2.34 24.65
CA ASN A 707 13.98 -3.35 23.88
C ASN A 707 15.38 -2.87 23.45
N ARG A 708 15.54 -1.55 23.26
CA ARG A 708 16.83 -0.91 22.96
C ARG A 708 17.93 -1.33 23.94
N LEU A 709 17.63 -1.47 25.24
CA LEU A 709 18.64 -1.92 26.22
C LEU A 709 19.11 -3.34 25.93
N PHE A 710 18.19 -4.25 25.60
CA PHE A 710 18.51 -5.65 25.31
C PHE A 710 19.38 -5.76 24.06
N ASP A 711 18.99 -5.06 23.00
CA ASP A 711 19.73 -5.06 21.72
C ASP A 711 21.11 -4.41 21.85
N ALA A 712 21.23 -3.29 22.57
CA ALA A 712 22.50 -2.61 22.77
C ALA A 712 23.44 -3.43 23.66
N VAL A 713 22.94 -3.98 24.78
CA VAL A 713 23.73 -4.84 25.67
C VAL A 713 24.22 -6.08 24.94
N ALA A 714 23.35 -6.77 24.19
CA ALA A 714 23.75 -7.95 23.41
C ALA A 714 24.78 -7.63 22.31
N SER A 715 24.75 -6.40 21.78
CA SER A 715 25.77 -5.91 20.83
C SER A 715 27.14 -5.62 21.47
N GLY A 716 27.27 -5.75 22.80
CA GLY A 716 28.54 -5.57 23.53
C GLY A 716 29.03 -4.12 23.66
N THR A 717 28.17 -3.15 23.36
CA THR A 717 28.49 -1.72 23.51
C THR A 717 28.37 -1.27 24.96
N ARG A 718 28.93 -0.09 25.29
CA ARG A 718 28.68 0.56 26.58
C ARG A 718 27.28 1.18 26.54
N VAL A 719 26.48 0.97 27.58
CA VAL A 719 25.08 1.44 27.60
C VAL A 719 24.84 2.32 28.81
N VAL A 720 24.25 3.51 28.57
CA VAL A 720 23.79 4.41 29.63
C VAL A 720 22.29 4.59 29.53
N SER A 721 21.60 4.49 30.65
CA SER A 721 20.13 4.63 30.73
C SER A 721 19.70 5.51 31.90
N ASP A 722 18.50 6.07 31.81
CA ASP A 722 17.72 6.50 32.97
C ASP A 722 17.44 5.33 33.94
N ASP A 723 17.04 5.66 35.17
CA ASP A 723 16.73 4.68 36.21
C ASP A 723 15.40 3.97 35.91
N VAL A 724 15.44 2.64 35.88
CA VAL A 724 14.29 1.76 35.63
C VAL A 724 14.19 0.76 36.77
N ALA A 725 13.01 0.65 37.38
CA ALA A 725 12.79 -0.22 38.52
C ALA A 725 13.19 -1.69 38.19
N GLY A 726 14.07 -2.27 39.00
CA GLY A 726 14.55 -3.64 38.82
C GLY A 726 15.59 -3.84 37.71
N ALA A 727 16.02 -2.79 36.99
CA ALA A 727 17.00 -2.94 35.90
C ALA A 727 18.35 -3.50 36.37
N ALA A 728 18.79 -3.15 37.60
CA ALA A 728 20.04 -3.68 38.16
C ALA A 728 20.02 -5.22 38.33
N GLU A 729 18.85 -5.82 38.57
CA GLU A 729 18.69 -7.28 38.67
C GLU A 729 18.78 -7.96 37.30
N VAL A 730 18.39 -7.26 36.24
CA VAL A 730 18.38 -7.78 34.87
C VAL A 730 19.73 -7.59 34.19
N PHE A 731 20.30 -6.40 34.25
CA PHE A 731 21.48 -6.03 33.47
C PHE A 731 22.78 -6.03 34.30
N GLY A 732 22.68 -5.97 35.63
CA GLY A 732 23.84 -5.87 36.52
C GLY A 732 24.79 -4.74 36.07
N PRO A 733 26.10 -5.02 35.91
CA PRO A 733 27.08 -4.00 35.50
C PRO A 733 27.09 -3.68 34.00
N LEU A 734 26.22 -4.29 33.18
CA LEU A 734 26.19 -4.07 31.72
C LEU A 734 25.51 -2.75 31.32
N VAL A 735 24.68 -2.17 32.19
CA VAL A 735 24.00 -0.89 31.97
C VAL A 735 24.38 0.05 33.10
N HIS A 736 24.84 1.25 32.74
CA HIS A 736 25.11 2.31 33.71
C HIS A 736 23.89 3.22 33.83
N VAL A 737 23.43 3.47 35.05
CA VAL A 737 22.31 4.39 35.32
C VAL A 737 22.84 5.79 35.60
N TYR A 738 22.36 6.79 34.85
CA TYR A 738 22.73 8.18 35.08
C TYR A 738 21.66 8.93 35.91
N ARG A 739 22.08 9.89 36.74
CA ARG A 739 21.20 10.65 37.63
C ARG A 739 20.93 12.07 37.14
N ASP A 740 21.96 12.71 36.60
CA ASP A 740 21.91 14.08 36.11
C ASP A 740 22.93 14.34 35.01
N ARG A 741 22.92 15.56 34.47
CA ARG A 741 23.80 15.99 33.38
C ARG A 741 25.28 15.79 33.71
N ASP A 742 25.71 16.10 34.93
CA ASP A 742 27.12 16.09 35.29
C ASP A 742 27.60 14.64 35.47
N ASP A 743 26.73 13.78 36.00
CA ASP A 743 26.92 12.32 36.03
C ASP A 743 27.03 11.72 34.62
N LEU A 744 26.11 12.10 33.72
CA LEU A 744 26.16 11.65 32.32
C LEU A 744 27.46 12.08 31.62
N ALA A 745 27.91 13.32 31.84
CA ALA A 745 29.18 13.82 31.30
C ALA A 745 30.38 13.02 31.81
N ALA A 746 30.37 12.64 33.10
CA ALA A 746 31.44 11.84 33.70
C ALA A 746 31.49 10.43 33.10
N VAL A 747 30.34 9.76 32.98
CA VAL A 747 30.22 8.37 32.50
C VAL A 747 30.58 8.23 31.03
N VAL A 748 30.23 9.23 30.21
CA VAL A 748 30.51 9.23 28.76
C VAL A 748 31.91 9.79 28.45
N GLY A 749 32.46 10.61 29.34
CA GLY A 749 33.75 11.30 29.17
C GLY A 749 34.97 10.47 29.57
N ALA A 750 35.98 11.14 30.14
CA ALA A 750 37.29 10.54 30.42
C ALA A 750 37.27 9.42 31.48
N ALA A 751 36.24 9.37 32.34
CA ALA A 751 36.10 8.35 33.38
C ALA A 751 35.36 7.09 32.88
N ARG A 752 35.03 7.00 31.59
CA ARG A 752 34.28 5.87 31.02
C ARG A 752 34.95 4.51 31.23
N ASP A 753 36.28 4.45 31.17
CA ASP A 753 36.99 3.17 31.32
C ASP A 753 37.02 2.70 32.78
N GLU A 754 36.69 3.58 33.73
CA GLU A 754 36.48 3.25 35.14
C GLU A 754 35.01 2.93 35.45
N ALA A 755 34.07 3.53 34.69
CA ALA A 755 32.62 3.38 34.88
C ALA A 755 32.05 2.09 34.26
N PHE A 756 32.75 1.50 33.29
CA PHE A 756 32.30 0.31 32.57
C PHE A 756 33.25 -0.87 32.76
N LEU A 757 32.73 -2.08 32.57
CA LEU A 757 33.54 -3.28 32.50
C LEU A 757 34.59 -3.19 31.39
N ALA A 758 35.73 -3.85 31.61
CA ALA A 758 36.77 -4.03 30.61
C ALA A 758 36.18 -4.65 29.32
N ASP A 759 36.72 -4.28 28.16
CA ASP A 759 36.14 -4.60 26.85
C ASP A 759 35.88 -6.10 26.65
N ASP A 760 36.88 -6.93 26.95
CA ASP A 760 36.78 -8.40 26.84
C ASP A 760 35.73 -8.99 27.78
N GLU A 761 35.68 -8.52 29.04
CA GLU A 761 34.70 -8.98 30.01
C GLU A 761 33.27 -8.56 29.61
N ARG A 762 33.10 -7.31 29.18
CA ARG A 762 31.80 -6.78 28.73
C ARG A 762 31.28 -7.57 27.54
N ARG A 763 32.13 -7.84 26.54
CA ARG A 763 31.77 -8.60 25.34
C ARG A 763 31.41 -10.04 25.65
N ALA A 764 32.13 -10.70 26.57
CA ALA A 764 31.80 -12.06 27.00
C ALA A 764 30.43 -12.12 27.67
N ARG A 765 30.18 -11.22 28.64
CA ARG A 765 28.89 -11.13 29.34
C ARG A 765 27.75 -10.72 28.40
N ALA A 766 28.00 -9.85 27.42
CA ALA A 766 27.04 -9.48 26.39
C ALA A 766 26.61 -10.68 25.53
N ALA A 767 27.55 -11.54 25.14
CA ALA A 767 27.23 -12.75 24.39
C ALA A 767 26.37 -13.73 25.22
N GLU A 768 26.70 -13.94 26.50
CA GLU A 768 25.89 -14.74 27.42
C GLU A 768 24.49 -14.14 27.61
N PHE A 769 24.40 -12.82 27.79
CA PHE A 769 23.15 -12.07 27.91
C PHE A 769 22.28 -12.24 26.65
N GLY A 770 22.86 -12.13 25.46
CA GLY A 770 22.16 -12.29 24.19
C GLY A 770 21.53 -13.68 24.03
N VAL A 771 22.17 -14.73 24.53
CA VAL A 771 21.61 -16.09 24.53
C VAL A 771 20.47 -16.20 25.56
N ALA A 772 20.70 -15.76 26.80
CA ALA A 772 19.72 -15.88 27.90
C ALA A 772 18.45 -15.03 27.70
N HIS A 773 18.59 -13.90 27.02
CA HIS A 773 17.49 -12.99 26.68
C HIS A 773 17.17 -13.02 25.17
N SER A 774 17.41 -14.14 24.50
CA SER A 774 17.07 -14.31 23.09
C SER A 774 15.56 -14.47 22.87
N PHE A 775 15.08 -14.14 21.67
CA PHE A 775 13.73 -14.52 21.24
C PHE A 775 13.53 -16.04 21.22
N ASP A 776 14.58 -16.83 20.98
CA ASP A 776 14.54 -18.30 21.08
C ASP A 776 14.17 -18.76 22.49
N ALA A 777 14.77 -18.15 23.52
CA ALA A 777 14.44 -18.44 24.91
C ALA A 777 12.97 -18.09 25.22
N ARG A 778 12.47 -16.96 24.71
CA ARG A 778 11.07 -16.54 24.92
C ARG A 778 10.08 -17.44 24.18
N ALA A 779 10.39 -17.79 22.94
CA ALA A 779 9.59 -18.71 22.14
C ALA A 779 9.48 -20.09 22.81
N ALA A 780 10.57 -20.60 23.40
CA ALA A 780 10.56 -21.86 24.13
C ALA A 780 9.63 -21.82 25.35
N THR A 781 9.71 -20.76 26.17
CA THR A 781 8.79 -20.56 27.30
C THR A 781 7.34 -20.46 26.85
N LEU A 782 7.04 -19.67 25.81
CA LEU A 782 5.69 -19.51 25.29
C LEU A 782 5.13 -20.83 24.74
N LEU A 783 5.94 -21.61 24.01
CA LEU A 783 5.57 -22.93 23.49
C LEU A 783 5.26 -23.91 24.62
N GLU A 784 6.10 -23.98 25.66
CA GLU A 784 5.86 -24.83 26.83
C GLU A 784 4.51 -24.51 27.48
N HIS A 785 4.21 -23.23 27.67
CA HIS A 785 2.94 -22.79 28.24
C HIS A 785 1.75 -23.11 27.33
N ALA A 786 1.86 -22.89 26.02
CA ALA A 786 0.81 -23.25 25.08
C ALA A 786 0.49 -24.74 25.15
N LEU A 787 1.51 -25.59 25.12
CA LEU A 787 1.35 -27.05 25.24
C LEU A 787 0.71 -27.46 26.56
N ARG A 788 1.07 -26.80 27.67
CA ARG A 788 0.45 -27.06 28.98
C ARG A 788 -1.04 -26.74 28.98
N VAL A 789 -1.43 -25.55 28.51
CA VAL A 789 -2.86 -25.15 28.43
C VAL A 789 -3.63 -26.12 27.54
N ARG A 790 -3.06 -26.54 26.40
CA ARG A 790 -3.69 -27.54 25.52
C ARG A 790 -3.97 -28.87 26.23
N ARG A 791 -2.99 -29.37 27.01
CA ARG A 791 -3.18 -30.57 27.83
C ARG A 791 -4.26 -30.39 28.88
N ASP A 792 -4.28 -29.25 29.58
CA ASP A 792 -5.28 -28.95 30.61
C ASP A 792 -6.71 -28.87 30.03
N ARG A 793 -6.82 -28.48 28.76
CA ARG A 793 -8.08 -28.45 27.99
C ARG A 793 -8.45 -29.79 27.31
N GLY A 794 -7.55 -30.78 27.30
CA GLY A 794 -7.77 -32.07 26.64
C GLY A 794 -7.81 -32.01 25.10
N ILE A 795 -7.03 -31.12 24.49
CA ILE A 795 -7.00 -30.89 23.01
C ILE A 795 -5.80 -31.60 22.34
N ASP A 796 -4.92 -32.24 23.12
CA ASP A 796 -3.65 -32.83 22.64
C ASP A 796 -3.70 -34.33 22.29
#